data_AF-A0A947ZT31-F1
#
_entry.id   AF-A0A947ZT31-F1
#
_cell.length_a   1.000
_cell.length_b   1.000
_cell.length_c   1.000
_cell.angle_alpha   90.00
_cell.angle_beta   90.00
_cell.angle_gamma   90.00
#
_symmetry.space_group_name_H-M   'P 1'
#
loop_
_entity.id
_entity.type
_entity.pdbx_description
1 polymer ?
#
loop_
_entity_poly.entity_id
_entity_poly.type
_entity_poly.pdbx_seq_one_letter_code
_entity_poly.pdbx_strand_id
1 'polypeptide(L)'
;MKTVMSVLLLLFALTNISWAMPPLEGIKEPEALKAMRLKGMDSPKRGLERELSIKSKDAKISGSRSYPVILGYFTNLAAINTQAQFQAMLFNRGTGVKSVNNYYRDMSYNAMSCSGKVDNWRTSNNTVAYYSVNDGLNGGTTGNTYEFIRRVLANADVFINFADPNYDMDHDGYVDVLWVVHAGKGAEEGAAAIWSHSFYLSGFGGGATYYTTGDISPYTGTAVRINDYIINPERTNYADGNNTTTEMIGAGVYCHEFGHALGLPDLYNTASGGPGIGNWSIMAGGSWGGNGNTGATPVQMDVWCKRFLGWITPLNITKNQGFSFSATLSDSHHTTARLSKLGSMATSQFWLIEDRRSVATGPVSGVAWDQYIYSSGLAIYHIDSTYTTTTYLNANTVNASNTRAYGVALEETDQTSASYTSELYNGNNSGDAADMWNSTTQANFDSLGTAYPVTYLNNGTSRSGIAVRKIPAAGKGGDFSKAMFCTLYVIPGQPPVQAVELSYFTGMISNHKPFLAWRTESEHYCSHWEISRTKDSEEEYKLLAKIPGSLTSNQPQEYSYADESLTEGGSYYYLLTEVDVNGEKTPYGPVNIVVSSLVKRSELALLPCYPNPSRGEITFKYSLPAEGNVNIKVFNILGQEVRNVHNDRSPAGANIVPWDGKDNQGRILPNGVYVYQLVSGNQRITRKMTILK
;
A
#
# COMPACT_ATOMS: atom_id res chain seq x y z
N MET A 1 56.97 -3.65 -40.94
CA MET A 1 55.93 -3.04 -40.08
C MET A 1 54.60 -3.22 -40.79
N LYS A 2 53.82 -4.25 -40.43
CA LYS A 2 52.58 -4.66 -41.13
C LYS A 2 51.39 -4.57 -40.15
N THR A 3 50.54 -3.57 -40.39
CA THR A 3 49.08 -3.58 -40.63
C THR A 3 48.11 -4.61 -39.97
N VAL A 4 46.97 -4.07 -39.48
CA VAL A 4 45.54 -4.51 -39.61
C VAL A 4 44.73 -4.80 -38.32
N MET A 5 43.66 -3.99 -38.14
CA MET A 5 42.29 -4.15 -37.58
C MET A 5 41.91 -5.18 -36.48
N SER A 6 41.21 -4.63 -35.47
CA SER A 6 39.93 -5.04 -34.85
C SER A 6 39.72 -6.49 -34.37
N VAL A 7 39.59 -6.70 -33.04
CA VAL A 7 38.68 -7.68 -32.41
C VAL A 7 38.37 -7.30 -30.93
N LEU A 8 37.06 -7.21 -30.63
CA LEU A 8 36.32 -7.36 -29.37
C LEU A 8 37.06 -7.26 -28.02
N LEU A 9 36.67 -6.26 -27.20
CA LEU A 9 36.58 -6.43 -25.75
C LEU A 9 35.23 -7.11 -25.44
N LEU A 10 35.26 -8.40 -25.14
CA LEU A 10 34.15 -9.11 -24.52
C LEU A 10 34.72 -10.17 -23.59
N LEU A 11 34.63 -9.91 -22.29
CA LEU A 11 34.50 -10.90 -21.22
C LEU A 11 34.11 -10.15 -19.93
N PHE A 12 32.88 -9.63 -19.93
CA PHE A 12 32.08 -9.62 -18.71
C PHE A 12 31.64 -11.06 -18.48
N ALA A 13 32.15 -11.69 -17.43
CA ALA A 13 31.57 -12.90 -16.89
C ALA A 13 31.89 -13.03 -15.39
N LEU A 14 30.81 -13.10 -14.62
CA LEU A 14 30.70 -13.71 -13.29
C LEU A 14 31.24 -12.89 -12.11
N THR A 15 30.47 -11.88 -11.69
CA THR A 15 30.36 -11.54 -10.27
C THR A 15 29.07 -12.13 -9.73
N ASN A 16 29.11 -13.39 -9.28
CA ASN A 16 28.12 -13.87 -8.31
C ASN A 16 28.46 -13.17 -6.99
N ILE A 17 27.77 -12.07 -6.71
CA ILE A 17 27.83 -11.38 -5.42
C ILE A 17 26.71 -11.96 -4.57
N SER A 18 27.05 -12.40 -3.37
CA SER A 18 26.11 -13.01 -2.43
C SER A 18 25.97 -12.10 -1.22
N TRP A 19 24.76 -11.60 -1.01
CA TRP A 19 24.33 -10.69 0.04
C TRP A 19 23.45 -11.42 1.08
N ALA A 20 23.78 -11.37 2.35
CA ALA A 20 22.83 -11.51 3.46
C ALA A 20 23.45 -10.86 4.70
N MET A 21 22.80 -10.14 5.64
CA MET A 21 21.38 -10.03 6.08
C MET A 21 20.92 -8.59 6.44
N PRO A 22 20.09 -7.96 5.59
CA PRO A 22 20.73 -7.49 4.38
C PRO A 22 22.07 -6.84 4.78
N PRO A 23 23.18 -7.36 4.26
CA PRO A 23 24.44 -6.72 4.54
C PRO A 23 24.35 -5.33 3.93
N LEU A 24 25.13 -4.38 4.44
CA LEU A 24 25.21 -3.10 3.74
C LEU A 24 25.60 -3.35 2.29
N GLU A 25 25.00 -2.59 1.37
CA GLU A 25 25.29 -2.70 -0.06
C GLU A 25 26.81 -2.64 -0.27
N GLY A 26 27.39 -3.66 -0.93
CA GLY A 26 28.84 -3.85 -1.07
C GLY A 26 29.50 -4.93 -0.19
N ILE A 27 28.89 -5.35 0.93
CA ILE A 27 29.37 -6.40 1.82
C ILE A 27 28.89 -7.83 1.45
N LYS A 28 29.83 -8.77 1.33
CA LYS A 28 29.52 -10.18 1.05
C LYS A 28 29.28 -10.99 2.31
N GLU A 29 28.31 -11.89 2.23
CA GLU A 29 28.07 -12.87 3.28
C GLU A 29 29.17 -13.95 3.33
N PRO A 30 29.65 -14.36 4.53
CA PRO A 30 30.54 -15.50 4.72
C PRO A 30 29.88 -16.84 4.34
N GLU A 31 30.63 -17.75 3.69
CA GLU A 31 30.14 -19.10 3.33
C GLU A 31 29.70 -19.94 4.53
N ALA A 32 30.33 -19.72 5.69
CA ALA A 32 29.97 -20.43 6.92
C ALA A 32 28.57 -20.01 7.43
N LEU A 33 28.18 -18.74 7.22
CA LEU A 33 26.85 -18.22 7.55
C LEU A 33 25.77 -18.85 6.67
N LYS A 34 26.02 -18.94 5.35
CA LYS A 34 25.14 -19.63 4.40
C LYS A 34 24.87 -21.07 4.78
N ALA A 35 25.91 -21.80 5.23
CA ALA A 35 25.79 -23.19 5.66
C ALA A 35 24.91 -23.36 6.91
N MET A 36 24.75 -22.32 7.74
CA MET A 36 23.90 -22.35 8.93
C MET A 36 22.47 -21.92 8.67
N ARG A 37 22.21 -21.07 7.67
CA ARG A 37 20.83 -20.85 7.20
C ARG A 37 20.19 -22.14 6.72
N LEU A 38 20.95 -23.00 6.04
CA LEU A 38 20.49 -24.36 5.70
C LEU A 38 20.19 -25.25 6.93
N LYS A 39 20.61 -24.84 8.13
CA LYS A 39 20.30 -25.49 9.41
C LYS A 39 19.24 -24.74 10.23
N GLY A 40 18.57 -23.75 9.65
CA GLY A 40 17.49 -22.98 10.28
C GLY A 40 17.95 -21.79 11.11
N MET A 41 19.14 -21.23 10.83
CA MET A 41 19.47 -19.87 11.30
C MET A 41 18.47 -18.87 10.70
N ASP A 42 18.07 -17.91 11.52
CA ASP A 42 16.98 -16.96 11.28
C ASP A 42 15.60 -17.63 11.29
N SER A 43 15.51 -18.78 11.95
CA SER A 43 14.29 -19.55 12.20
C SER A 43 14.33 -20.18 13.60
N PRO A 44 14.08 -19.39 14.67
CA PRO A 44 14.15 -19.87 16.04
C PRO A 44 13.17 -21.03 16.27
N LYS A 45 13.63 -22.07 16.99
CA LYS A 45 12.95 -23.37 17.10
C LYS A 45 11.56 -23.29 17.73
N ARG A 46 11.36 -22.37 18.66
CA ARG A 46 10.12 -22.11 19.40
C ARG A 46 9.59 -20.71 19.13
N GLY A 47 10.02 -20.08 18.03
CA GLY A 47 9.57 -18.75 17.65
C GLY A 47 8.05 -18.60 17.77
N LEU A 48 7.57 -17.36 17.93
CA LEU A 48 6.16 -17.10 18.23
C LEU A 48 5.16 -17.58 17.14
N GLU A 49 5.66 -18.13 16.02
CA GLU A 49 4.92 -18.98 15.07
C GLU A 49 4.20 -20.16 15.75
N ARG A 50 4.71 -20.68 16.89
CA ARG A 50 4.01 -21.69 17.67
C ARG A 50 2.63 -21.18 18.16
N GLU A 51 2.50 -19.90 18.48
CA GLU A 51 1.20 -19.30 18.79
C GLU A 51 0.29 -19.22 17.56
N LEU A 52 0.84 -18.93 16.38
CA LEU A 52 0.08 -18.83 15.12
C LEU A 52 -0.35 -20.19 14.58
N SER A 53 0.44 -21.24 14.81
CA SER A 53 0.16 -22.61 14.38
C SER A 53 -0.74 -23.39 15.35
N ILE A 54 -0.73 -23.04 16.65
CA ILE A 54 -1.59 -23.66 17.68
C ILE A 54 -2.94 -22.94 17.81
N LYS A 55 -3.00 -21.63 17.57
CA LYS A 55 -4.26 -20.87 17.60
C LYS A 55 -4.85 -20.87 16.18
N SER A 56 -6.17 -20.95 16.10
CA SER A 56 -7.00 -21.02 14.89
C SER A 56 -6.55 -20.12 13.71
N LYS A 57 -7.16 -20.30 12.53
CA LYS A 57 -7.01 -19.45 11.32
C LYS A 57 -7.04 -17.91 11.53
N ASP A 58 -7.55 -17.43 12.68
CA ASP A 58 -7.65 -16.01 13.07
C ASP A 58 -6.59 -15.61 14.13
N ALA A 59 -5.57 -16.43 14.35
CA ALA A 59 -4.48 -16.15 15.28
C ALA A 59 -3.69 -14.91 14.86
N LYS A 60 -3.33 -14.09 15.84
CA LYS A 60 -2.53 -12.88 15.64
C LYS A 60 -1.50 -12.73 16.75
N ILE A 61 -0.31 -12.27 16.39
CA ILE A 61 0.67 -11.84 17.38
C ILE A 61 0.18 -10.52 17.98
N SER A 62 -0.06 -10.49 19.28
CA SER A 62 -0.60 -9.31 19.96
C SER A 62 -0.21 -9.27 21.44
N GLY A 63 -0.58 -8.18 22.11
CA GLY A 63 -0.35 -7.97 23.53
C GLY A 63 0.93 -7.21 23.83
N SER A 64 1.13 -6.91 25.11
CA SER A 64 2.37 -6.33 25.62
C SER A 64 3.30 -7.47 26.00
N ARG A 65 4.42 -7.59 25.29
CA ARG A 65 5.41 -8.64 25.51
C ARG A 65 6.64 -8.07 26.19
N SER A 66 7.26 -8.84 27.07
CA SER A 66 8.47 -8.43 27.77
C SER A 66 9.63 -9.34 27.36
N TYR A 67 10.82 -8.78 27.19
CA TYR A 67 12.00 -9.53 26.78
C TYR A 67 13.19 -9.21 27.71
N PRO A 68 13.91 -10.23 28.20
CA PRO A 68 15.17 -9.99 28.89
C PRO A 68 16.24 -9.58 27.87
N VAL A 69 17.00 -8.53 28.19
CA VAL A 69 18.09 -8.06 27.33
C VAL A 69 19.42 -8.11 28.09
N ILE A 70 20.40 -8.81 27.53
CA ILE A 70 21.75 -8.90 28.09
C ILE A 70 22.77 -8.19 27.19
N LEU A 71 23.77 -7.56 27.81
CA LEU A 71 24.81 -6.82 27.10
C LEU A 71 26.18 -7.48 27.35
N GLY A 72 26.89 -7.85 26.28
CA GLY A 72 28.15 -8.60 26.34
C GLY A 72 29.33 -7.88 25.69
N TYR A 73 30.43 -7.66 26.41
CA TYR A 73 31.66 -7.07 25.87
C TYR A 73 32.82 -8.05 25.84
N PHE A 74 33.83 -7.75 25.03
CA PHE A 74 35.00 -8.60 24.82
C PHE A 74 36.19 -8.13 25.65
N THR A 75 37.14 -9.02 25.94
CA THR A 75 38.33 -8.67 26.74
C THR A 75 39.21 -7.60 26.07
N ASN A 76 39.19 -7.53 24.73
CA ASN A 76 39.92 -6.55 23.93
C ASN A 76 39.03 -5.47 23.29
N LEU A 77 37.72 -5.46 23.58
CA LEU A 77 36.79 -4.46 23.05
C LEU A 77 35.69 -4.17 24.08
N ALA A 78 35.85 -3.05 24.78
CA ALA A 78 34.86 -2.53 25.71
C ALA A 78 33.68 -1.88 24.96
N ALA A 79 32.52 -1.88 25.61
CA ALA A 79 31.37 -1.09 25.20
C ALA A 79 31.56 0.41 25.49
N ILE A 80 30.90 1.26 24.70
CA ILE A 80 30.86 2.72 24.84
C ILE A 80 29.43 3.18 25.15
N ASN A 81 28.42 2.53 24.56
CA ASN A 81 27.02 2.84 24.75
C ASN A 81 26.49 2.21 26.04
N THR A 82 25.68 2.97 26.78
CA THR A 82 25.18 2.60 28.10
C THR A 82 23.92 1.73 28.03
N GLN A 83 23.66 0.99 29.11
CA GLN A 83 22.38 0.28 29.33
C GLN A 83 21.16 1.19 29.11
N ALA A 84 21.21 2.44 29.59
CA ALA A 84 20.10 3.39 29.44
C ALA A 84 19.83 3.78 27.98
N GLN A 85 20.88 3.89 27.15
CA GLN A 85 20.72 4.13 25.72
C GLN A 85 20.04 2.94 25.03
N PHE A 86 20.42 1.70 25.34
CA PHE A 86 19.72 0.50 24.85
C PHE A 86 18.28 0.42 25.36
N GLN A 87 18.03 0.74 26.64
CA GLN A 87 16.67 0.79 27.18
C GLN A 87 15.79 1.75 26.39
N ALA A 88 16.33 2.91 26.00
CA ALA A 88 15.63 3.89 25.18
C ALA A 88 15.41 3.41 23.73
N MET A 89 16.46 2.91 23.06
CA MET A 89 16.40 2.47 21.67
C MET A 89 15.49 1.25 21.48
N LEU A 90 15.41 0.36 22.46
CA LEU A 90 14.58 -0.84 22.35
C LEU A 90 13.12 -0.56 22.77
N PHE A 91 12.89 0.16 23.87
CA PHE A 91 11.59 0.11 24.55
C PHE A 91 10.87 1.45 24.72
N ASN A 92 11.50 2.60 24.42
CA ASN A 92 10.87 3.92 24.59
C ASN A 92 9.59 4.05 23.74
N ARG A 93 8.53 4.60 24.33
CA ARG A 93 7.21 4.80 23.70
C ARG A 93 6.86 6.25 23.39
N GLY A 94 7.79 7.17 23.64
CA GLY A 94 7.60 8.60 23.39
C GLY A 94 7.25 8.85 21.93
N THR A 95 6.39 9.85 21.69
CA THR A 95 5.99 10.25 20.34
C THR A 95 7.22 10.72 19.54
N GLY A 96 7.33 10.25 18.30
CA GLY A 96 8.46 10.55 17.40
C GLY A 96 9.77 9.83 17.76
N VAL A 97 9.80 8.98 18.80
CA VAL A 97 11.02 8.25 19.18
C VAL A 97 11.19 7.01 18.31
N LYS A 98 12.33 6.94 17.61
CA LYS A 98 12.74 5.79 16.78
C LYS A 98 13.21 4.63 17.67
N SER A 99 12.28 3.80 18.11
CA SER A 99 12.55 2.62 18.92
C SER A 99 11.96 1.34 18.32
N VAL A 100 12.50 0.18 18.67
CA VAL A 100 11.94 -1.12 18.25
C VAL A 100 10.49 -1.24 18.69
N ASN A 101 10.16 -0.84 19.92
CA ASN A 101 8.79 -0.85 20.42
C ASN A 101 7.85 0.04 19.58
N ASN A 102 8.26 1.26 19.23
CA ASN A 102 7.43 2.13 18.40
C ASN A 102 7.28 1.60 16.97
N TYR A 103 8.33 0.99 16.40
CA TYR A 103 8.24 0.33 15.10
C TYR A 103 7.15 -0.75 15.11
N TYR A 104 7.20 -1.68 16.06
CA TYR A 104 6.21 -2.76 16.15
C TYR A 104 4.81 -2.28 16.51
N ARG A 105 4.69 -1.20 17.31
CA ARG A 105 3.38 -0.56 17.55
C ARG A 105 2.80 0.05 16.29
N ASP A 106 3.60 0.67 15.44
CA ASP A 106 3.10 1.22 14.16
C ASP A 106 2.75 0.09 13.18
N MET A 107 3.63 -0.91 13.00
CA MET A 107 3.39 -2.01 12.05
C MET A 107 2.15 -2.84 12.41
N SER A 108 1.87 -2.99 13.70
CA SER A 108 0.75 -3.77 14.21
C SER A 108 -0.51 -2.96 14.49
N TYR A 109 -0.53 -1.65 14.19
CA TYR A 109 -1.63 -0.73 14.55
C TYR A 109 -1.97 -0.82 16.04
N ASN A 110 -0.92 -0.82 16.87
CA ASN A 110 -0.95 -0.93 18.33
C ASN A 110 -1.51 -2.28 18.84
N ALA A 111 -1.64 -3.30 18.00
CA ALA A 111 -2.01 -4.65 18.44
C ALA A 111 -0.92 -5.33 19.28
N MET A 112 0.35 -4.93 19.08
CA MET A 112 1.51 -5.43 19.82
C MET A 112 2.37 -4.27 20.35
N SER A 113 2.97 -4.48 21.53
CA SER A 113 4.06 -3.66 22.03
C SER A 113 5.13 -4.51 22.70
N CYS A 114 6.38 -4.04 22.65
CA CYS A 114 7.51 -4.70 23.27
C CYS A 114 8.01 -3.89 24.49
N SER A 115 8.40 -4.59 25.53
CA SER A 115 8.97 -4.02 26.75
C SER A 115 10.08 -4.93 27.24
N GLY A 116 10.81 -4.50 28.27
CA GLY A 116 11.90 -5.28 28.80
C GLY A 116 12.79 -4.45 29.70
N LYS A 117 13.69 -5.14 30.38
CA LYS A 117 14.74 -4.53 31.20
C LYS A 117 16.08 -4.90 30.59
N VAL A 118 16.85 -3.87 30.23
CA VAL A 118 18.23 -4.05 29.77
C VAL A 118 19.12 -4.27 30.99
N ASP A 119 19.96 -5.30 30.98
CA ASP A 119 20.95 -5.56 32.03
C ASP A 119 22.25 -4.77 31.81
N ASN A 120 23.11 -4.74 32.83
CA ASN A 120 24.45 -4.17 32.71
C ASN A 120 25.34 -4.95 31.74
N TRP A 121 26.37 -4.26 31.22
CA TRP A 121 27.43 -4.87 30.43
C TRP A 121 28.23 -5.90 31.23
N ARG A 122 28.43 -7.08 30.64
CA ARG A 122 29.21 -8.17 31.23
C ARG A 122 30.23 -8.71 30.26
N THR A 123 31.35 -9.16 30.79
CA THR A 123 32.41 -9.72 29.94
C THR A 123 32.00 -11.09 29.39
N SER A 124 32.39 -11.38 28.16
CA SER A 124 32.36 -12.72 27.59
C SER A 124 33.57 -13.56 28.01
N ASN A 125 34.60 -12.94 28.60
CA ASN A 125 35.91 -13.51 28.99
C ASN A 125 36.88 -13.85 27.83
N ASN A 126 36.55 -13.57 26.56
CA ASN A 126 37.53 -13.68 25.47
C ASN A 126 37.45 -12.50 24.49
N THR A 127 38.33 -12.51 23.49
CA THR A 127 38.47 -11.45 22.49
C THR A 127 37.40 -11.53 21.42
N VAL A 128 37.18 -10.45 20.67
CA VAL A 128 36.28 -10.45 19.50
C VAL A 128 36.63 -11.60 18.55
N ALA A 129 37.91 -11.74 18.20
CA ALA A 129 38.41 -12.79 17.30
C ALA A 129 38.11 -14.20 17.81
N TYR A 130 38.14 -14.45 19.12
CA TYR A 130 37.75 -15.77 19.63
C TYR A 130 36.30 -16.10 19.26
N TYR A 131 35.41 -15.10 19.28
CA TYR A 131 33.99 -15.29 18.97
C TYR A 131 33.63 -15.11 17.50
N SER A 132 34.44 -14.37 16.74
CA SER A 132 34.20 -14.06 15.31
C SER A 132 35.04 -14.88 14.32
N VAL A 133 36.11 -15.56 14.76
CA VAL A 133 36.89 -16.42 13.85
C VAL A 133 36.03 -17.60 13.41
N ASN A 134 35.79 -17.70 12.10
CA ASN A 134 34.96 -18.71 11.43
C ASN A 134 33.48 -18.71 11.83
N ASP A 135 32.93 -17.60 12.34
CA ASP A 135 31.54 -17.42 12.81
C ASP A 135 31.00 -18.51 13.78
N GLY A 136 31.84 -19.46 14.20
CA GLY A 136 31.40 -20.71 14.81
C GLY A 136 30.72 -21.72 13.87
N LEU A 137 30.83 -21.56 12.55
CA LEU A 137 29.94 -22.25 11.60
C LEU A 137 30.66 -23.19 10.62
N ASN A 138 31.99 -23.30 10.70
CA ASN A 138 32.74 -24.36 10.03
C ASN A 138 32.55 -25.68 10.78
N GLY A 139 31.64 -26.53 10.30
CA GLY A 139 31.43 -27.97 10.61
C GLY A 139 32.44 -28.71 11.51
N GLY A 140 32.66 -28.20 12.72
CA GLY A 140 33.77 -28.52 13.61
C GLY A 140 33.42 -28.11 15.05
N THR A 141 32.60 -28.96 15.65
CA THR A 141 32.28 -29.18 17.08
C THR A 141 32.00 -28.06 18.10
N THR A 142 32.26 -26.76 17.94
CA THR A 142 31.65 -25.74 18.85
C THR A 142 31.63 -24.35 18.21
N GLY A 143 30.43 -23.79 17.99
CA GLY A 143 30.29 -22.44 17.49
C GLY A 143 30.61 -21.39 18.55
N ASN A 144 31.51 -20.44 18.27
CA ASN A 144 31.97 -19.50 19.29
C ASN A 144 30.88 -18.49 19.71
N THR A 145 29.90 -18.14 18.86
CA THR A 145 28.76 -17.28 19.27
C THR A 145 27.87 -17.94 20.34
N TYR A 146 27.64 -19.26 20.24
CA TYR A 146 26.96 -20.01 21.31
C TYR A 146 27.69 -19.87 22.65
N GLU A 147 29.03 -19.98 22.65
CA GLU A 147 29.84 -19.77 23.85
C GLU A 147 29.82 -18.32 24.33
N PHE A 148 29.81 -17.33 23.42
CA PHE A 148 29.65 -15.91 23.79
C PHE A 148 28.37 -15.72 24.62
N ILE A 149 27.23 -16.15 24.09
CA ILE A 149 25.92 -15.99 24.74
C ILE A 149 25.91 -16.70 26.09
N ARG A 150 26.39 -17.94 26.17
CA ARG A 150 26.43 -18.70 27.43
C ARG A 150 27.32 -18.07 28.48
N ARG A 151 28.45 -17.48 28.10
CA ARG A 151 29.36 -16.79 29.04
C ARG A 151 28.73 -15.52 29.58
N VAL A 152 28.10 -14.72 28.72
CA VAL A 152 27.40 -13.51 29.14
C VAL A 152 26.20 -13.86 30.03
N LEU A 153 25.42 -14.89 29.67
CA LEU A 153 24.33 -15.43 30.49
C LEU A 153 24.80 -15.91 31.85
N ALA A 154 25.86 -16.72 31.93
CA ALA A 154 26.41 -17.19 33.21
C ALA A 154 26.82 -16.04 34.14
N ASN A 155 27.27 -14.91 33.57
CA ASN A 155 27.60 -13.71 34.33
C ASN A 155 26.35 -12.88 34.70
N ALA A 156 25.22 -13.04 33.99
CA ALA A 156 23.97 -12.30 34.18
C ALA A 156 22.93 -13.02 35.04
N ASP A 157 22.93 -14.35 35.05
CA ASP A 157 21.93 -15.24 35.67
C ASP A 157 21.66 -14.91 37.14
N VAL A 158 22.71 -14.62 37.91
CA VAL A 158 22.55 -14.28 39.33
C VAL A 158 21.94 -12.89 39.60
N PHE A 159 21.70 -12.08 38.55
CA PHE A 159 21.19 -10.71 38.64
C PHE A 159 19.85 -10.50 37.94
N ILE A 160 19.46 -11.41 37.04
CA ILE A 160 18.22 -11.34 36.27
C ILE A 160 17.33 -12.47 36.73
N ASN A 161 16.12 -12.15 37.17
CA ASN A 161 15.10 -13.17 37.41
C ASN A 161 14.44 -13.53 36.07
N PHE A 162 14.85 -14.64 35.48
CA PHE A 162 14.28 -15.16 34.23
C PHE A 162 12.92 -15.83 34.42
N ALA A 163 12.48 -16.07 35.66
CA ALA A 163 11.13 -16.53 35.97
C ALA A 163 10.07 -15.42 36.02
N ASP A 164 10.39 -14.21 35.54
CA ASP A 164 9.37 -13.17 35.31
C ASP A 164 8.28 -13.75 34.37
N PRO A 165 7.01 -13.77 34.80
CA PRO A 165 5.92 -14.36 34.02
C PRO A 165 5.69 -13.67 32.67
N ASN A 166 6.23 -12.47 32.46
CA ASN A 166 6.12 -11.77 31.18
C ASN A 166 7.19 -12.20 30.16
N TYR A 167 8.16 -13.03 30.55
CA TYR A 167 9.19 -13.59 29.67
C TYR A 167 8.83 -14.96 29.11
N ASP A 168 7.80 -15.63 29.63
CA ASP A 168 7.31 -16.95 29.21
C ASP A 168 5.79 -16.83 29.03
N MET A 169 5.34 -16.37 27.85
CA MET A 169 3.92 -16.10 27.62
C MET A 169 3.12 -17.34 27.22
N ASP A 170 3.79 -18.36 26.69
CA ASP A 170 3.15 -19.64 26.33
C ASP A 170 3.19 -20.68 27.47
N HIS A 171 3.79 -20.30 28.61
CA HIS A 171 3.87 -21.04 29.87
C HIS A 171 4.59 -22.38 29.73
N ASP A 172 5.56 -22.48 28.82
CA ASP A 172 6.25 -23.73 28.52
C ASP A 172 7.55 -23.94 29.34
N GLY A 173 7.89 -22.99 30.21
CA GLY A 173 9.06 -22.99 31.07
C GLY A 173 10.33 -22.45 30.39
N TYR A 174 10.19 -21.85 29.20
CA TYR A 174 11.27 -21.20 28.49
C TYR A 174 11.02 -19.70 28.38
N VAL A 175 12.10 -18.93 28.39
CA VAL A 175 12.04 -17.54 27.94
C VAL A 175 11.67 -17.55 26.45
N ASP A 176 10.61 -16.81 26.07
CA ASP A 176 10.10 -16.68 24.71
C ASP A 176 11.25 -16.36 23.74
N VAL A 177 12.00 -15.29 24.03
CA VAL A 177 13.16 -14.84 23.24
C VAL A 177 14.13 -14.05 24.14
N LEU A 178 15.42 -14.41 24.15
CA LEU A 178 16.47 -13.59 24.77
C LEU A 178 17.02 -12.56 23.77
N TRP A 179 17.13 -11.30 24.16
CA TRP A 179 17.81 -10.28 23.34
C TRP A 179 19.24 -10.10 23.81
N VAL A 180 20.20 -10.24 22.89
CA VAL A 180 21.63 -10.15 23.18
C VAL A 180 22.22 -8.99 22.38
N VAL A 181 23.01 -8.16 23.05
CA VAL A 181 23.81 -7.12 22.40
C VAL A 181 25.29 -7.42 22.62
N HIS A 182 26.09 -7.42 21.56
CA HIS A 182 27.54 -7.51 21.67
C HIS A 182 28.21 -6.15 21.44
N ALA A 183 29.31 -5.89 22.15
CA ALA A 183 30.07 -4.65 21.97
C ALA A 183 30.64 -4.53 20.54
N GLY A 184 30.79 -3.30 20.04
CA GLY A 184 31.30 -3.05 18.69
C GLY A 184 30.28 -3.18 17.56
N LYS A 185 30.79 -3.24 16.33
CA LYS A 185 30.00 -3.31 15.09
C LYS A 185 29.69 -4.75 14.71
N GLY A 186 28.62 -4.95 13.94
CA GLY A 186 28.23 -6.25 13.40
C GLY A 186 29.01 -6.60 12.14
N ALA A 187 29.10 -7.90 11.84
CA ALA A 187 29.75 -8.38 10.63
C ALA A 187 28.99 -8.04 9.34
N GLU A 188 27.70 -7.74 9.44
CA GLU A 188 26.83 -7.24 8.36
C GLU A 188 27.27 -5.88 7.78
N GLU A 189 28.15 -5.16 8.49
CA GLU A 189 28.81 -3.95 8.00
C GLU A 189 30.26 -4.20 7.53
N GLY A 190 30.68 -5.45 7.40
CA GLY A 190 32.02 -5.86 7.02
C GLY A 190 33.03 -5.90 8.17
N ALA A 191 32.59 -5.83 9.44
CA ALA A 191 33.47 -5.96 10.59
C ALA A 191 33.87 -7.42 10.85
N ALA A 192 35.07 -7.64 11.40
CA ALA A 192 35.51 -8.96 11.87
C ALA A 192 34.90 -9.30 13.25
N ALA A 193 33.57 -9.32 13.34
CA ALA A 193 32.78 -9.45 14.57
C ALA A 193 31.72 -10.54 14.43
N ILE A 194 30.79 -10.62 15.40
CA ILE A 194 29.63 -11.50 15.31
C ILE A 194 28.67 -10.91 14.26
N TRP A 195 28.12 -11.77 13.41
CA TRP A 195 27.05 -11.42 12.47
C TRP A 195 25.70 -11.38 13.20
N SER A 196 24.88 -10.35 12.99
CA SER A 196 23.54 -10.26 13.60
C SER A 196 22.59 -11.35 13.09
N HIS A 197 21.93 -12.08 14.00
CA HIS A 197 21.05 -13.19 13.62
C HIS A 197 20.06 -13.56 14.72
N SER A 198 19.04 -14.34 14.34
CA SER A 198 18.07 -14.97 15.22
C SER A 198 18.23 -16.47 15.17
N PHE A 199 18.40 -17.14 16.31
CA PHE A 199 18.57 -18.60 16.31
C PHE A 199 18.23 -19.22 17.66
N TYR A 200 18.67 -20.47 17.85
CA TYR A 200 18.47 -21.18 19.09
C TYR A 200 19.73 -21.96 19.53
N LEU A 201 20.03 -21.90 20.83
CA LEU A 201 21.26 -22.43 21.43
C LEU A 201 21.46 -23.93 21.13
N SER A 202 20.39 -24.74 21.20
CA SER A 202 20.50 -26.17 20.88
C SER A 202 20.68 -26.47 19.37
N GLY A 203 20.67 -25.44 18.51
CA GLY A 203 20.75 -25.57 17.05
C GLY A 203 22.17 -25.63 16.50
N PHE A 204 23.18 -25.27 17.29
CA PHE A 204 24.58 -25.25 16.87
C PHE A 204 25.20 -26.63 16.60
N GLY A 205 24.50 -27.73 16.87
CA GLY A 205 25.02 -29.09 16.74
C GLY A 205 26.12 -29.39 17.77
N GLY A 206 26.89 -30.47 17.58
CA GLY A 206 28.06 -30.76 18.42
C GLY A 206 27.79 -30.99 19.92
N GLY A 207 26.54 -31.27 20.30
CA GLY A 207 26.14 -31.38 21.72
C GLY A 207 25.72 -30.06 22.37
N ALA A 208 25.56 -28.97 21.60
CA ALA A 208 25.01 -27.71 22.09
C ALA A 208 23.59 -27.91 22.67
N THR A 209 23.32 -27.24 23.79
CA THR A 209 22.06 -27.35 24.55
C THR A 209 21.54 -25.98 24.95
N TYR A 210 20.27 -25.92 25.33
CA TYR A 210 19.70 -24.72 25.97
C TYR A 210 20.48 -24.34 27.24
N TYR A 211 20.38 -23.09 27.66
CA TYR A 211 20.87 -22.62 28.95
C TYR A 211 19.81 -22.89 30.02
N THR A 212 20.22 -23.41 31.18
CA THR A 212 19.33 -23.61 32.35
C THR A 212 19.71 -22.59 33.40
N THR A 213 18.76 -21.75 33.78
CA THR A 213 18.95 -20.66 34.75
C THR A 213 18.87 -21.16 36.19
N GLY A 214 19.22 -20.29 37.14
CA GLY A 214 19.00 -20.53 38.57
C GLY A 214 17.55 -20.37 39.02
N ASP A 215 16.68 -19.83 38.17
CA ASP A 215 15.29 -19.48 38.51
C ASP A 215 14.32 -20.63 38.23
N ILE A 216 13.26 -20.74 39.03
CA ILE A 216 12.21 -21.76 38.88
C ILE A 216 11.00 -21.15 38.18
N SER A 217 10.58 -21.77 37.07
CA SER A 217 9.38 -21.38 36.33
C SER A 217 8.15 -21.55 37.22
N PRO A 218 7.32 -20.50 37.40
CA PRO A 218 6.09 -20.60 38.17
C PRO A 218 5.04 -21.50 37.50
N TYR A 219 5.17 -21.77 36.21
CA TYR A 219 4.22 -22.55 35.43
C TYR A 219 4.55 -24.04 35.40
N THR A 220 5.83 -24.38 35.28
CA THR A 220 6.25 -25.79 35.15
C THR A 220 6.81 -26.38 36.46
N GLY A 221 7.17 -25.54 37.42
CA GLY A 221 7.86 -25.97 38.65
C GLY A 221 9.28 -26.49 38.43
N THR A 222 9.84 -26.30 37.22
CA THR A 222 11.22 -26.67 36.85
C THR A 222 12.05 -25.43 36.56
N ALA A 223 13.38 -25.59 36.48
CA ALA A 223 14.26 -24.47 36.17
C ALA A 223 13.92 -23.83 34.81
N VAL A 224 13.89 -22.50 34.75
CA VAL A 224 13.65 -21.74 33.51
C VAL A 224 14.78 -22.01 32.53
N ARG A 225 14.42 -22.19 31.27
CA ARG A 225 15.38 -22.48 30.19
C ARG A 225 15.40 -21.36 29.17
N ILE A 226 16.56 -21.10 28.60
CA ILE A 226 16.72 -20.14 27.51
C ILE A 226 17.27 -20.91 26.32
N ASN A 227 16.59 -20.81 25.19
CA ASN A 227 17.00 -21.49 23.98
C ASN A 227 17.04 -20.52 22.80
N ASP A 228 15.97 -19.77 22.60
CA ASP A 228 15.80 -18.90 21.44
C ASP A 228 16.33 -17.49 21.76
N TYR A 229 17.04 -16.90 20.81
CA TYR A 229 17.67 -15.60 21.01
C TYR A 229 17.76 -14.80 19.70
N ILE A 230 17.87 -13.49 19.85
CA ILE A 230 18.39 -12.58 18.82
C ILE A 230 19.69 -11.96 19.32
N ILE A 231 20.69 -11.82 18.44
CA ILE A 231 21.96 -11.16 18.77
C ILE A 231 22.24 -10.02 17.79
N ASN A 232 22.55 -8.85 18.33
CA ASN A 232 22.71 -7.61 17.56
C ASN A 232 23.95 -6.83 18.04
N PRO A 233 24.45 -5.86 17.25
CA PRO A 233 25.64 -5.11 17.59
C PRO A 233 25.32 -3.93 18.50
N GLU A 234 26.36 -3.34 19.07
CA GLU A 234 26.28 -2.10 19.82
C GLU A 234 26.36 -0.87 18.90
N ARG A 235 27.12 -0.98 17.82
CA ARG A 235 27.57 0.16 17.01
C ARG A 235 27.33 -0.06 15.54
N THR A 236 27.29 1.05 14.83
CA THR A 236 27.21 1.10 13.38
C THR A 236 28.03 2.29 12.85
N ASN A 237 28.25 2.32 11.54
CA ASN A 237 28.58 3.57 10.85
C ASN A 237 27.33 4.38 10.48
N TYR A 238 26.15 3.78 10.39
CA TYR A 238 24.99 4.38 9.71
C TYR A 238 23.78 4.60 10.64
N ALA A 239 24.01 5.12 11.86
CA ALA A 239 22.92 5.28 12.82
C ALA A 239 21.94 6.35 12.32
N ASP A 240 22.45 7.54 12.05
CA ASP A 240 21.66 8.70 11.57
C ASP A 240 22.04 9.13 10.14
N GLY A 241 22.86 8.32 9.46
CA GLY A 241 23.38 8.59 8.12
C GLY A 241 24.65 9.45 8.09
N ASN A 242 25.29 9.75 9.22
CA ASN A 242 26.49 10.60 9.24
C ASN A 242 27.85 9.85 9.13
N ASN A 243 27.86 8.52 9.14
CA ASN A 243 29.06 7.69 8.85
C ASN A 243 30.23 7.83 9.84
N THR A 244 29.96 7.81 11.16
CA THR A 244 31.03 7.77 12.19
C THR A 244 31.15 6.42 12.90
N THR A 245 32.36 6.09 13.37
CA THR A 245 32.68 4.75 13.90
C THR A 245 32.24 4.50 15.35
N THR A 246 31.66 5.50 16.02
CA THR A 246 31.30 5.45 17.46
C THR A 246 29.80 5.49 17.70
N GLU A 247 28.98 5.57 16.66
CA GLU A 247 27.53 5.67 16.79
C GLU A 247 26.88 4.37 17.27
N MET A 248 25.82 4.52 18.05
CA MET A 248 24.95 3.43 18.45
C MET A 248 24.12 2.95 17.26
N ILE A 249 24.03 1.65 17.04
CA ILE A 249 23.21 1.11 15.95
C ILE A 249 21.73 1.50 16.06
N GLY A 250 21.13 1.77 14.89
CA GLY A 250 19.71 2.09 14.79
C GLY A 250 18.80 0.88 15.02
N ALA A 251 17.49 1.13 15.14
CA ALA A 251 16.50 0.10 15.45
C ALA A 251 16.32 -0.94 14.32
N GLY A 252 16.76 -0.66 13.09
CA GLY A 252 16.50 -1.47 11.90
C GLY A 252 16.95 -2.93 12.00
N VAL A 253 18.22 -3.18 12.33
CA VAL A 253 18.74 -4.55 12.49
C VAL A 253 18.00 -5.29 13.63
N TYR A 254 17.76 -4.61 14.75
CA TYR A 254 16.97 -5.18 15.85
C TYR A 254 15.53 -5.49 15.43
N CYS A 255 14.90 -4.63 14.63
CA CYS A 255 13.55 -4.84 14.12
C CYS A 255 13.49 -6.05 13.17
N HIS A 256 14.51 -6.21 12.34
CA HIS A 256 14.67 -7.33 11.42
C HIS A 256 14.84 -8.66 12.19
N GLU A 257 15.81 -8.73 13.12
CA GLU A 257 16.05 -9.94 13.91
C GLU A 257 14.87 -10.32 14.79
N PHE A 258 14.19 -9.31 15.36
CA PHE A 258 12.97 -9.57 16.11
C PHE A 258 11.82 -10.04 15.20
N GLY A 259 11.82 -9.69 13.91
CA GLY A 259 10.90 -10.24 12.92
C GLY A 259 11.02 -11.76 12.80
N HIS A 260 12.26 -12.29 12.76
CA HIS A 260 12.51 -13.73 12.82
C HIS A 260 12.04 -14.37 14.11
N ALA A 261 12.22 -13.68 15.25
CA ALA A 261 11.71 -14.15 16.54
C ALA A 261 10.17 -14.29 16.57
N LEU A 262 9.48 -13.52 15.71
CA LEU A 262 8.03 -13.60 15.50
C LEU A 262 7.62 -14.66 14.46
N GLY A 263 8.57 -15.30 13.79
CA GLY A 263 8.35 -16.34 12.79
C GLY A 263 8.40 -15.86 11.33
N LEU A 264 8.81 -14.62 11.07
CA LEU A 264 9.00 -14.17 9.69
C LEU A 264 10.30 -14.74 9.10
N PRO A 265 10.30 -15.17 7.83
CA PRO A 265 11.50 -15.55 7.12
C PRO A 265 12.16 -14.31 6.49
N ASP A 266 13.35 -14.51 5.95
CA ASP A 266 13.95 -13.59 5.02
C ASP A 266 13.25 -13.59 3.67
N LEU A 267 13.13 -12.38 3.13
CA LEU A 267 12.52 -12.10 1.84
C LEU A 267 13.56 -11.62 0.80
N TYR A 268 14.83 -11.54 1.17
CA TYR A 268 15.91 -11.59 0.17
C TYR A 268 16.21 -13.06 -0.22
N ASN A 269 17.02 -13.28 -1.26
CA ASN A 269 17.31 -14.63 -1.73
C ASN A 269 18.42 -15.26 -0.90
N THR A 270 18.07 -16.11 0.07
CA THR A 270 19.04 -16.75 0.97
C THR A 270 19.94 -17.80 0.31
N ALA A 271 19.67 -18.22 -0.95
CA ALA A 271 20.50 -19.18 -1.69
C ALA A 271 21.63 -18.50 -2.47
N SER A 272 21.29 -17.46 -3.24
CA SER A 272 22.27 -16.69 -4.04
C SER A 272 22.83 -15.50 -3.27
N GLY A 273 22.12 -15.07 -2.24
CA GLY A 273 22.29 -13.79 -1.58
C GLY A 273 21.74 -12.62 -2.38
N GLY A 274 20.90 -12.80 -3.40
CA GLY A 274 20.26 -11.68 -4.11
C GLY A 274 19.31 -10.88 -3.22
N PRO A 275 18.91 -9.65 -3.61
CA PRO A 275 18.12 -8.73 -2.78
C PRO A 275 16.66 -9.17 -2.59
N GLY A 276 16.16 -10.10 -3.43
CA GLY A 276 14.80 -10.64 -3.35
C GLY A 276 13.74 -9.56 -3.54
N ILE A 277 13.11 -9.08 -2.48
CA ILE A 277 12.17 -7.94 -2.53
C ILE A 277 12.81 -6.58 -2.22
N GLY A 278 14.13 -6.53 -2.04
CA GLY A 278 14.92 -5.30 -1.93
C GLY A 278 14.66 -4.48 -0.67
N ASN A 279 14.88 -3.17 -0.77
CA ASN A 279 14.70 -2.19 0.30
C ASN A 279 13.22 -1.88 0.60
N TRP A 280 12.28 -2.68 0.09
CA TRP A 280 10.83 -2.47 0.26
C TRP A 280 10.23 -3.23 1.44
N SER A 281 11.03 -4.07 2.12
CA SER A 281 10.63 -4.74 3.35
C SER A 281 11.75 -4.78 4.37
N ILE A 282 11.38 -4.68 5.65
CA ILE A 282 12.28 -4.92 6.77
C ILE A 282 12.89 -6.31 6.74
N MET A 283 12.19 -7.34 6.23
CA MET A 283 12.69 -8.71 6.14
C MET A 283 13.58 -8.93 4.90
N ALA A 284 13.97 -7.85 4.23
CA ALA A 284 14.94 -7.80 3.14
C ALA A 284 15.86 -6.60 3.38
N GLY A 285 16.26 -5.88 2.32
CA GLY A 285 17.17 -4.72 2.35
C GLY A 285 16.76 -3.57 3.30
N GLY A 286 15.47 -3.48 3.63
CA GLY A 286 14.87 -2.32 4.24
C GLY A 286 15.21 -2.07 5.72
N SER A 287 15.94 -2.98 6.38
CA SER A 287 16.47 -2.75 7.74
C SER A 287 17.48 -1.60 7.78
N TRP A 288 18.14 -1.28 6.66
CA TRP A 288 19.00 -0.10 6.49
C TRP A 288 18.27 1.09 5.83
N GLY A 289 16.94 1.11 5.90
CA GLY A 289 16.10 2.14 5.32
C GLY A 289 15.93 1.98 3.81
N GLY A 290 15.06 2.80 3.22
CA GLY A 290 14.67 2.66 1.81
C GLY A 290 15.83 2.85 0.82
N ASN A 291 16.87 3.56 1.22
CA ASN A 291 18.05 3.84 0.42
C ASN A 291 19.30 3.06 0.86
N GLY A 292 19.18 2.13 1.80
CA GLY A 292 20.29 1.32 2.32
C GLY A 292 21.34 2.07 3.17
N ASN A 293 21.07 3.32 3.57
CA ASN A 293 22.07 4.18 4.22
C ASN A 293 21.78 4.54 5.68
N THR A 294 20.70 4.04 6.30
CA THR A 294 20.42 4.31 7.72
C THR A 294 19.58 3.23 8.41
N GLY A 295 20.08 2.73 9.53
CA GLY A 295 19.34 1.81 10.39
C GLY A 295 18.36 2.50 11.35
N ALA A 296 18.30 3.84 11.44
CA ALA A 296 17.41 4.52 12.39
C ALA A 296 15.94 4.56 11.95
N THR A 297 15.70 4.65 10.64
CA THR A 297 14.35 4.64 10.05
C THR A 297 14.28 3.50 9.04
N PRO A 298 14.22 2.25 9.52
CA PRO A 298 13.95 1.13 8.63
C PRO A 298 12.62 1.33 7.92
N VAL A 299 12.49 0.72 6.74
CA VAL A 299 11.21 0.70 6.03
C VAL A 299 10.19 -0.13 6.78
N GLN A 300 8.92 0.12 6.52
CA GLN A 300 7.82 -0.68 7.09
C GLN A 300 7.87 -2.15 6.63
N MET A 301 7.26 -3.02 7.42
CA MET A 301 6.89 -4.37 6.96
C MET A 301 5.99 -4.30 5.72
N ASP A 302 6.25 -5.16 4.75
CA ASP A 302 5.36 -5.37 3.62
C ASP A 302 4.03 -6.01 4.06
N VAL A 303 3.06 -5.94 3.16
CA VAL A 303 1.70 -6.48 3.35
C VAL A 303 1.69 -7.98 3.64
N TRP A 304 2.64 -8.77 3.13
CA TRP A 304 2.70 -10.21 3.38
C TRP A 304 3.13 -10.48 4.81
N CYS A 305 4.19 -9.83 5.31
CA CYS A 305 4.62 -9.93 6.71
C CYS A 305 3.52 -9.53 7.68
N LYS A 306 2.87 -8.37 7.45
CA LYS A 306 1.76 -7.89 8.30
C LYS A 306 0.58 -8.87 8.30
N ARG A 307 0.26 -9.48 7.16
CA ARG A 307 -0.79 -10.51 7.04
C ARG A 307 -0.39 -11.79 7.77
N PHE A 308 0.85 -12.23 7.62
CA PHE A 308 1.39 -13.44 8.27
C PHE A 308 1.27 -13.35 9.79
N LEU A 309 1.58 -12.18 10.37
CA LEU A 309 1.48 -11.94 11.81
C LEU A 309 0.04 -11.66 12.30
N GLY A 310 -0.94 -11.63 11.40
CA GLY A 310 -2.35 -11.40 11.72
C GLY A 310 -2.70 -9.95 12.05
N TRP A 311 -1.88 -8.97 11.63
CA TRP A 311 -2.11 -7.54 11.89
C TRP A 311 -2.99 -6.86 10.85
N ILE A 312 -3.12 -7.47 9.67
CA ILE A 312 -4.00 -7.00 8.60
C ILE A 312 -4.73 -8.18 7.96
N THR A 313 -5.90 -7.92 7.38
CA THR A 313 -6.62 -8.89 6.55
C THR A 313 -6.93 -8.25 5.20
N PRO A 314 -6.17 -8.56 4.14
CA PRO A 314 -6.43 -8.00 2.81
C PRO A 314 -7.80 -8.42 2.28
N LEU A 315 -8.52 -7.49 1.63
CA LEU A 315 -9.81 -7.78 1.02
C LEU A 315 -9.63 -8.72 -0.17
N ASN A 316 -10.30 -9.87 -0.16
CA ASN A 316 -10.29 -10.77 -1.31
C ASN A 316 -11.19 -10.24 -2.42
N ILE A 317 -10.60 -9.97 -3.59
CA ILE A 317 -11.30 -9.45 -4.76
C ILE A 317 -11.90 -10.63 -5.53
N THR A 318 -13.22 -10.66 -5.66
CA THR A 318 -13.96 -11.78 -6.29
C THR A 318 -14.58 -11.44 -7.65
N LYS A 319 -14.72 -10.15 -7.95
CA LYS A 319 -15.25 -9.62 -9.21
C LYS A 319 -14.32 -8.52 -9.72
N ASN A 320 -14.34 -8.25 -11.02
CA ASN A 320 -13.63 -7.12 -11.58
C ASN A 320 -14.27 -5.82 -11.05
N GLN A 321 -13.52 -4.95 -10.38
CA GLN A 321 -14.05 -3.76 -9.72
C GLN A 321 -13.02 -2.64 -9.59
N GLY A 322 -13.49 -1.40 -9.40
CA GLY A 322 -12.65 -0.30 -8.93
C GLY A 322 -12.30 -0.50 -7.45
N PHE A 323 -11.12 -0.06 -7.04
CA PHE A 323 -10.68 -0.16 -5.64
C PHE A 323 -9.83 1.04 -5.25
N SER A 324 -10.04 1.56 -4.05
CA SER A 324 -9.29 2.70 -3.49
C SER A 324 -8.38 2.22 -2.37
N PHE A 325 -7.10 2.53 -2.49
CA PHE A 325 -6.08 2.28 -1.49
C PHE A 325 -5.74 3.59 -0.75
N SER A 326 -6.03 3.67 0.54
CA SER A 326 -5.35 4.55 1.49
C SER A 326 -3.94 4.04 1.77
N ALA A 327 -3.03 4.94 2.13
CA ALA A 327 -1.67 4.57 2.48
C ALA A 327 -1.66 3.60 3.67
N THR A 328 -0.85 2.53 3.60
CA THR A 328 -0.89 1.44 4.59
C THR A 328 -0.67 1.92 6.03
N LEU A 329 0.16 2.94 6.27
CA LEU A 329 0.38 3.52 7.61
C LEU A 329 -0.45 4.78 7.91
N SER A 330 -1.58 4.97 7.23
CA SER A 330 -2.54 6.02 7.57
C SER A 330 -3.43 5.61 8.76
N ASP A 331 -4.12 6.62 9.31
CA ASP A 331 -5.00 6.62 10.48
C ASP A 331 -6.18 5.63 10.36
N SER A 332 -6.42 5.09 9.16
CA SER A 332 -7.51 4.20 8.82
C SER A 332 -7.03 2.77 8.55
N HIS A 333 -7.59 1.82 9.29
CA HIS A 333 -7.39 0.39 9.07
C HIS A 333 -7.69 -0.02 7.61
N HIS A 334 -6.66 -0.57 6.96
CA HIS A 334 -6.72 -1.59 5.91
C HIS A 334 -7.48 -1.24 4.62
N THR A 335 -6.77 -0.65 3.67
CA THR A 335 -7.09 -0.81 2.25
C THR A 335 -5.98 -1.61 1.58
N THR A 336 -5.89 -2.90 1.87
CA THR A 336 -5.03 -3.82 1.13
C THR A 336 -5.90 -4.86 0.43
N ALA A 337 -5.46 -5.34 -0.71
CA ALA A 337 -6.24 -6.25 -1.55
C ALA A 337 -5.49 -7.56 -1.78
N ARG A 338 -6.24 -8.66 -1.85
CA ARG A 338 -5.79 -9.95 -2.38
C ARG A 338 -6.47 -10.19 -3.73
N LEU A 339 -5.66 -10.36 -4.77
CA LEU A 339 -6.12 -10.60 -6.13
C LEU A 339 -5.67 -12.00 -6.60
N SER A 340 -6.58 -12.76 -7.19
CA SER A 340 -6.32 -14.12 -7.66
C SER A 340 -7.21 -14.48 -8.85
N LYS A 341 -6.82 -15.51 -9.61
CA LYS A 341 -7.60 -15.97 -10.77
C LYS A 341 -9.01 -16.37 -10.32
N LEU A 342 -10.03 -15.81 -10.98
CA LEU A 342 -11.45 -16.01 -10.62
C LEU A 342 -11.80 -15.63 -9.17
N GLY A 343 -10.94 -14.83 -8.49
CA GLY A 343 -11.13 -14.46 -7.09
C GLY A 343 -11.02 -15.61 -6.09
N SER A 344 -10.44 -16.73 -6.52
CA SER A 344 -10.40 -17.96 -5.73
C SER A 344 -9.40 -17.87 -4.58
N MET A 345 -9.88 -18.18 -3.38
CA MET A 345 -9.02 -18.38 -2.20
C MET A 345 -8.26 -19.70 -2.23
N ALA A 346 -8.59 -20.61 -3.15
CA ALA A 346 -7.98 -21.93 -3.24
C ALA A 346 -6.69 -21.95 -4.09
N THR A 347 -6.34 -20.84 -4.76
CA THR A 347 -5.10 -20.77 -5.55
C THR A 347 -3.89 -20.63 -4.63
N SER A 348 -2.83 -21.40 -4.89
CA SER A 348 -1.56 -21.24 -4.21
C SER A 348 -0.85 -19.94 -4.59
N GLN A 349 -1.08 -19.44 -5.80
CA GLN A 349 -0.55 -18.17 -6.28
C GLN A 349 -1.60 -17.07 -6.29
N PHE A 350 -1.22 -15.89 -5.79
CA PHE A 350 -2.06 -14.69 -5.71
C PHE A 350 -1.21 -13.43 -5.57
N TRP A 351 -1.83 -12.26 -5.70
CA TRP A 351 -1.16 -10.97 -5.53
C TRP A 351 -1.71 -10.24 -4.33
N LEU A 352 -0.83 -9.68 -3.51
CA LEU A 352 -1.19 -8.72 -2.46
C LEU A 352 -0.85 -7.32 -2.94
N ILE A 353 -1.75 -6.37 -2.72
CA ILE A 353 -1.60 -5.00 -3.17
C ILE A 353 -1.74 -4.08 -1.97
N GLU A 354 -0.80 -3.15 -1.84
CA GLU A 354 -0.87 -2.06 -0.88
C GLU A 354 -0.46 -0.72 -1.52
N ASP A 355 -0.86 0.37 -0.88
CA ASP A 355 -0.38 1.70 -1.25
C ASP A 355 0.76 2.11 -0.33
N ARG A 356 1.97 2.11 -0.90
CA ARG A 356 3.23 2.35 -0.20
C ARG A 356 3.67 3.78 -0.43
N ARG A 357 3.69 4.58 0.63
CA ARG A 357 4.09 5.99 0.58
C ARG A 357 4.95 6.38 1.78
N SER A 358 5.83 7.34 1.57
CA SER A 358 6.51 8.03 2.67
C SER A 358 5.49 8.89 3.41
N VAL A 359 5.16 8.53 4.65
CA VAL A 359 4.21 9.29 5.49
C VAL A 359 4.96 10.14 6.51
N ALA A 360 4.45 11.34 6.78
CA ALA A 360 5.07 12.27 7.73
C ALA A 360 5.03 11.76 9.18
N THR A 361 4.06 10.92 9.53
CA THR A 361 3.86 10.36 10.87
C THR A 361 3.33 8.94 10.79
N GLY A 362 3.89 8.03 11.59
CA GLY A 362 3.35 6.69 11.79
C GLY A 362 2.03 6.72 12.57
N PRO A 363 1.17 5.70 12.40
CA PRO A 363 -0.23 5.71 12.83
C PRO A 363 -0.41 5.72 14.36
N VAL A 364 0.63 5.35 15.12
CA VAL A 364 0.57 5.21 16.58
C VAL A 364 1.66 6.03 17.26
N SER A 365 2.90 5.92 16.79
CA SER A 365 4.06 6.52 17.45
C SER A 365 4.41 7.92 16.94
N GLY A 366 3.92 8.30 15.75
CA GLY A 366 4.32 9.54 15.08
C GLY A 366 5.69 9.49 14.41
N VAL A 367 6.36 8.33 14.31
CA VAL A 367 7.63 8.17 13.59
C VAL A 367 7.41 7.99 12.09
N ALA A 368 8.17 8.69 11.26
CA ALA A 368 8.21 8.46 9.81
C ALA A 368 9.23 7.35 9.45
N TRP A 369 8.75 6.13 9.17
CA TRP A 369 9.60 4.97 8.87
C TRP A 369 10.09 4.93 7.42
N ASP A 370 9.20 5.05 6.44
CA ASP A 370 9.52 5.08 5.00
C ASP A 370 10.08 6.44 4.54
N GLN A 371 10.90 7.10 5.34
CA GLN A 371 11.41 8.44 5.04
C GLN A 371 12.23 8.48 3.74
N TYR A 372 12.90 7.38 3.39
CA TYR A 372 13.89 7.33 2.30
C TYR A 372 13.56 6.30 1.21
N ILE A 373 12.29 5.91 1.07
CA ILE A 373 11.89 5.06 -0.07
C ILE A 373 12.03 5.82 -1.40
N TYR A 374 12.43 5.12 -2.47
CA TYR A 374 12.77 5.76 -3.75
C TYR A 374 11.57 6.37 -4.48
N SER A 375 10.39 5.79 -4.29
CA SER A 375 9.15 6.29 -4.88
C SER A 375 7.94 5.86 -4.05
N SER A 376 6.78 6.44 -4.35
CA SER A 376 5.50 6.07 -3.77
C SER A 376 4.58 5.55 -4.86
N GLY A 377 3.69 4.63 -4.52
CA GLY A 377 2.79 3.99 -5.47
C GLY A 377 2.14 2.73 -4.91
N LEU A 378 1.51 1.96 -5.79
CA LEU A 378 1.08 0.62 -5.43
C LEU A 378 2.29 -0.31 -5.40
N ALA A 379 2.51 -0.96 -4.26
CA ALA A 379 3.37 -2.11 -4.16
C ALA A 379 2.53 -3.36 -4.43
N ILE A 380 2.93 -4.16 -5.41
CA ILE A 380 2.22 -5.37 -5.83
C ILE A 380 3.14 -6.56 -5.58
N TYR A 381 2.74 -7.45 -4.67
CA TYR A 381 3.52 -8.61 -4.27
C TYR A 381 2.93 -9.88 -4.85
N HIS A 382 3.71 -10.63 -5.62
CA HIS A 382 3.34 -11.96 -6.08
C HIS A 382 3.68 -12.99 -5.00
N ILE A 383 2.67 -13.71 -4.52
CA ILE A 383 2.79 -14.72 -3.48
C ILE A 383 2.57 -16.09 -4.08
N ASP A 384 3.46 -17.04 -3.77
CA ASP A 384 3.27 -18.47 -4.04
C ASP A 384 3.37 -19.26 -2.74
N SER A 385 2.21 -19.64 -2.21
CA SER A 385 2.12 -20.30 -0.91
C SER A 385 2.72 -21.70 -0.89
N THR A 386 3.12 -22.26 -2.04
CA THR A 386 3.87 -23.53 -2.07
C THR A 386 5.25 -23.39 -1.42
N TYR A 387 5.85 -22.20 -1.50
CA TYR A 387 7.14 -21.86 -0.89
C TYR A 387 7.02 -21.16 0.46
N THR A 388 5.81 -20.99 0.99
CA THR A 388 5.58 -20.37 2.32
C THR A 388 5.04 -21.38 3.33
N THR A 389 5.27 -22.68 3.11
CA THR A 389 4.91 -23.72 4.08
C THR A 389 5.91 -23.73 5.24
N THR A 390 5.53 -24.35 6.37
CA THR A 390 6.41 -24.51 7.54
C THR A 390 7.80 -25.08 7.19
N THR A 391 7.91 -25.93 6.17
CA THR A 391 9.20 -26.44 5.69
C THR A 391 10.13 -25.31 5.21
N TYR A 392 9.61 -24.38 4.41
CA TYR A 392 10.39 -23.27 3.87
C TYR A 392 10.59 -22.15 4.88
N LEU A 393 9.60 -21.91 5.74
CA LEU A 393 9.72 -20.96 6.86
C LEU A 393 10.82 -21.40 7.82
N ASN A 394 10.81 -22.64 8.30
CA ASN A 394 11.81 -23.17 9.24
C ASN A 394 13.22 -23.28 8.65
N ALA A 395 13.32 -23.41 7.34
CA ALA A 395 14.59 -23.46 6.63
C ALA A 395 15.05 -22.07 6.16
N ASN A 396 14.26 -21.02 6.41
CA ASN A 396 14.49 -19.68 5.92
C ASN A 396 14.77 -19.62 4.40
N THR A 397 13.92 -20.28 3.62
CA THR A 397 14.12 -20.51 2.17
C THR A 397 12.96 -20.06 1.30
N VAL A 398 12.11 -19.15 1.81
CA VAL A 398 10.92 -18.67 1.08
C VAL A 398 11.27 -18.07 -0.29
N ASN A 399 12.40 -17.34 -0.39
CA ASN A 399 12.91 -16.78 -1.64
C ASN A 399 14.24 -17.41 -2.09
N ALA A 400 14.57 -18.60 -1.60
CA ALA A 400 15.83 -19.29 -1.89
C ALA A 400 15.81 -20.03 -3.24
N SER A 401 15.65 -19.28 -4.33
CA SER A 401 15.58 -19.86 -5.68
C SER A 401 16.46 -19.09 -6.66
N ASN A 402 17.20 -19.81 -7.52
CA ASN A 402 17.91 -19.22 -8.67
C ASN A 402 17.03 -19.15 -9.93
N THR A 403 15.75 -19.49 -9.76
CA THR A 403 14.67 -19.40 -10.75
C THR A 403 13.55 -18.50 -10.20
N ARG A 404 12.59 -18.11 -11.03
CA ARG A 404 11.43 -17.27 -10.65
C ARG A 404 10.51 -17.84 -9.56
N ALA A 405 10.83 -19.00 -8.99
CA ALA A 405 10.07 -19.66 -7.94
C ALA A 405 10.28 -19.03 -6.55
N TYR A 406 9.89 -17.76 -6.37
CA TYR A 406 9.86 -17.09 -5.06
C TYR A 406 8.51 -17.28 -4.38
N GLY A 407 8.53 -17.45 -3.06
CA GLY A 407 7.32 -17.44 -2.25
C GLY A 407 6.72 -16.04 -2.10
N VAL A 408 7.56 -15.00 -2.10
CA VAL A 408 7.15 -13.60 -2.06
C VAL A 408 8.05 -12.77 -2.99
N ALA A 409 7.51 -12.20 -4.06
CA ALA A 409 8.24 -11.32 -4.97
C ALA A 409 7.55 -9.97 -5.09
N LEU A 410 8.32 -8.89 -5.25
CA LEU A 410 7.78 -7.59 -5.65
C LEU A 410 7.68 -7.54 -7.18
N GLU A 411 6.54 -7.10 -7.68
CA GLU A 411 6.33 -6.91 -9.11
C GLU A 411 6.81 -5.50 -9.48
N GLU A 412 7.98 -5.40 -10.12
CA GLU A 412 8.60 -4.12 -10.52
C GLU A 412 8.03 -3.61 -11.85
N THR A 413 8.03 -2.29 -12.12
CA THR A 413 7.45 -1.70 -13.35
C THR A 413 8.40 -1.62 -14.54
N ASP A 414 9.70 -1.65 -14.29
CA ASP A 414 10.76 -1.54 -15.28
C ASP A 414 11.13 -2.90 -15.92
N GLN A 415 10.36 -3.95 -15.66
CA GLN A 415 10.57 -5.25 -16.30
C GLN A 415 10.56 -5.09 -17.83
N THR A 416 11.72 -5.29 -18.45
CA THR A 416 11.93 -5.02 -19.88
C THR A 416 11.57 -6.19 -20.80
N SER A 417 11.21 -7.35 -20.26
CA SER A 417 10.96 -8.57 -21.05
C SER A 417 9.90 -9.49 -20.44
N ALA A 418 9.30 -10.35 -21.28
CA ALA A 418 8.37 -11.39 -20.84
C ALA A 418 9.04 -12.46 -19.97
N SER A 419 10.36 -12.55 -20.01
CA SER A 419 11.17 -13.51 -19.25
C SER A 419 11.27 -13.19 -17.76
N TYR A 420 10.61 -12.14 -17.26
CA TYR A 420 10.68 -11.72 -15.85
C TYR A 420 12.11 -11.38 -15.43
N THR A 421 12.75 -10.50 -16.20
CA THR A 421 14.07 -9.97 -15.90
C THR A 421 13.91 -8.70 -15.07
N SER A 422 13.53 -8.87 -13.81
CA SER A 422 13.46 -7.77 -12.84
C SER A 422 14.86 -7.54 -12.25
N GLU A 423 15.15 -6.31 -11.82
CA GLU A 423 16.47 -5.96 -11.29
C GLU A 423 16.68 -6.47 -9.87
N LEU A 424 15.63 -6.51 -9.04
CA LEU A 424 15.73 -7.15 -7.72
C LEU A 424 15.94 -8.67 -7.87
N TYR A 425 15.26 -9.30 -8.82
CA TYR A 425 15.42 -10.73 -9.07
C TYR A 425 16.84 -11.07 -9.55
N ASN A 426 17.40 -10.29 -10.49
CA ASN A 426 18.74 -10.51 -11.01
C ASN A 426 19.86 -10.01 -10.07
N GLY A 427 19.50 -9.33 -8.98
CA GLY A 427 20.45 -8.72 -8.06
C GLY A 427 21.25 -7.57 -8.67
N ASN A 428 20.65 -6.83 -9.59
CA ASN A 428 21.27 -5.67 -10.22
C ASN A 428 21.28 -4.44 -9.29
N ASN A 429 20.29 -4.29 -8.42
CA ASN A 429 20.21 -3.27 -7.37
C ASN A 429 19.36 -3.78 -6.19
N SER A 430 19.19 -2.97 -5.14
CA SER A 430 18.29 -3.27 -4.00
C SER A 430 17.00 -2.44 -4.03
N GLY A 431 16.73 -1.78 -5.15
CA GLY A 431 15.51 -1.03 -5.42
C GLY A 431 15.74 0.38 -5.93
N ASP A 432 14.75 0.90 -6.66
CA ASP A 432 14.74 2.21 -7.27
C ASP A 432 13.32 2.79 -7.46
N ALA A 433 13.20 3.91 -8.18
CA ALA A 433 11.91 4.58 -8.35
C ALA A 433 10.91 3.78 -9.21
N ALA A 434 11.39 2.87 -10.05
CA ALA A 434 10.63 2.05 -10.98
C ALA A 434 10.15 0.71 -10.40
N ASP A 435 10.46 0.41 -9.14
CA ASP A 435 9.85 -0.74 -8.46
C ASP A 435 8.35 -0.55 -8.14
N MET A 436 7.91 0.70 -7.95
CA MET A 436 6.53 1.00 -7.55
C MET A 436 5.63 1.36 -8.73
N TRP A 437 4.37 0.93 -8.66
CA TRP A 437 3.36 1.19 -9.69
C TRP A 437 2.67 2.53 -9.47
N ASN A 438 2.84 3.45 -10.42
CA ASN A 438 2.10 4.70 -10.50
C ASN A 438 2.04 5.17 -11.97
N SER A 439 1.19 6.14 -12.32
CA SER A 439 1.07 6.55 -13.72
C SER A 439 2.31 7.23 -14.32
N THR A 440 3.35 7.52 -13.52
CA THR A 440 4.63 8.05 -14.03
C THR A 440 5.57 6.91 -14.43
N THR A 441 5.48 5.76 -13.74
CA THR A 441 6.25 4.54 -14.02
C THR A 441 5.48 3.61 -14.95
N GLN A 442 4.35 3.08 -14.48
CA GLN A 442 3.45 2.24 -15.25
C GLN A 442 2.00 2.28 -14.72
N ALA A 443 1.04 2.51 -15.62
CA ALA A 443 -0.37 2.66 -15.28
C ALA A 443 -1.17 1.34 -15.31
N ASN A 444 -0.60 0.26 -15.87
CA ASN A 444 -1.29 -1.01 -16.09
C ASN A 444 -0.38 -2.22 -15.90
N PHE A 445 -0.86 -3.21 -15.15
CA PHE A 445 -0.28 -4.52 -14.90
C PHE A 445 -1.26 -5.57 -15.45
N ASP A 446 -0.87 -6.42 -16.41
CA ASP A 446 -1.81 -7.37 -16.99
C ASP A 446 -1.19 -8.72 -17.36
N SER A 447 -2.04 -9.75 -17.50
CA SER A 447 -1.62 -11.07 -17.97
C SER A 447 -1.75 -11.25 -19.48
N LEU A 448 -2.17 -10.21 -20.22
CA LEU A 448 -2.53 -10.30 -21.63
C LEU A 448 -1.33 -10.03 -22.55
N GLY A 449 -0.25 -9.46 -22.00
CA GLY A 449 0.98 -9.15 -22.75
C GLY A 449 0.79 -7.97 -23.69
N THR A 450 -0.15 -7.08 -23.36
CA THR A 450 -0.41 -5.83 -24.09
C THR A 450 0.52 -4.69 -23.66
N ALA A 451 1.14 -4.82 -22.48
CA ALA A 451 2.25 -4.02 -21.98
C ALA A 451 3.13 -4.88 -21.05
N TYR A 452 4.39 -4.50 -20.83
CA TYR A 452 5.25 -5.06 -19.78
C TYR A 452 5.19 -4.16 -18.54
N PRO A 453 5.27 -4.70 -17.32
CA PRO A 453 5.37 -6.11 -16.92
C PRO A 453 4.13 -6.98 -17.20
N VAL A 454 4.33 -8.29 -17.39
CA VAL A 454 3.23 -9.27 -17.55
C VAL A 454 3.10 -10.17 -16.31
N THR A 455 1.88 -10.43 -15.87
CA THR A 455 1.61 -11.37 -14.76
C THR A 455 1.68 -12.83 -15.23
N TYR A 456 2.79 -13.46 -14.90
CA TYR A 456 3.01 -14.89 -15.08
C TYR A 456 3.05 -15.57 -13.72
N LEU A 457 2.58 -16.80 -13.68
CA LEU A 457 2.78 -17.69 -12.54
C LEU A 457 4.26 -18.08 -12.44
N ASN A 458 4.68 -18.54 -11.27
CA ASN A 458 6.06 -18.96 -10.99
C ASN A 458 6.56 -20.13 -11.85
N ASN A 459 5.67 -20.79 -12.63
CA ASN A 459 6.06 -21.74 -13.68
C ASN A 459 6.62 -21.06 -14.95
N GLY A 460 6.73 -19.73 -14.96
CA GLY A 460 7.41 -18.92 -15.97
C GLY A 460 6.69 -18.83 -17.32
N THR A 461 5.57 -19.51 -17.50
CA THR A 461 4.93 -19.66 -18.84
C THR A 461 3.42 -19.45 -18.80
N SER A 462 2.78 -19.71 -17.66
CA SER A 462 1.33 -19.59 -17.52
C SER A 462 0.93 -18.19 -17.10
N ARG A 463 0.02 -17.58 -17.85
CA ARG A 463 -0.58 -16.29 -17.50
C ARG A 463 -1.48 -16.45 -16.27
N SER A 464 -1.39 -15.49 -15.36
CA SER A 464 -2.19 -15.47 -14.13
C SER A 464 -3.70 -15.40 -14.40
N GLY A 465 -4.10 -14.72 -15.47
CA GLY A 465 -5.50 -14.33 -15.68
C GLY A 465 -5.96 -13.27 -14.67
N ILE A 466 -5.10 -12.32 -14.29
CA ILE A 466 -5.47 -11.13 -13.52
C ILE A 466 -4.97 -9.84 -14.20
N ALA A 467 -5.47 -8.68 -13.79
CA ALA A 467 -4.93 -7.39 -14.17
C ALA A 467 -5.20 -6.30 -13.12
N VAL A 468 -4.35 -5.28 -13.09
CA VAL A 468 -4.52 -4.01 -12.36
C VAL A 468 -4.37 -2.89 -13.38
N ARG A 469 -5.37 -2.03 -13.52
CA ARG A 469 -5.39 -0.97 -14.56
C ARG A 469 -5.77 0.38 -13.97
N LYS A 470 -5.55 1.44 -14.75
CA LYS A 470 -5.90 2.81 -14.39
C LYS A 470 -5.22 3.26 -13.08
N ILE A 471 -3.99 2.83 -12.85
CA ILE A 471 -3.21 3.27 -11.69
C ILE A 471 -2.87 4.77 -11.90
N PRO A 472 -3.26 5.68 -11.00
CA PRO A 472 -3.06 7.12 -11.15
C PRO A 472 -1.61 7.51 -10.86
N ALA A 473 -1.26 8.76 -11.16
CA ALA A 473 0.00 9.32 -10.71
C ALA A 473 0.03 9.26 -9.18
N ALA A 474 1.14 8.80 -8.61
CA ALA A 474 1.42 9.09 -7.22
C ALA A 474 1.47 10.62 -7.08
N GLY A 475 0.73 11.19 -6.13
CA GLY A 475 0.70 12.64 -5.94
C GLY A 475 2.13 13.18 -5.80
N LYS A 476 2.51 14.19 -6.58
CA LYS A 476 3.81 14.85 -6.43
C LYS A 476 3.86 15.55 -5.07
N GLY A 477 4.83 15.19 -4.23
CA GLY A 477 5.16 15.95 -3.02
C GLY A 477 4.20 15.76 -1.84
N GLY A 478 3.60 14.59 -1.67
CA GLY A 478 2.85 14.31 -0.43
C GLY A 478 1.48 14.99 -0.36
N ASP A 479 0.74 15.08 -1.48
CA ASP A 479 -0.71 15.24 -1.35
C ASP A 479 -1.30 13.91 -0.86
N PHE A 480 -1.25 13.73 0.46
CA PHE A 480 -1.67 12.55 1.21
C PHE A 480 -3.20 12.48 1.40
N SER A 481 -3.96 13.42 0.84
CA SER A 481 -5.41 13.52 1.02
C SER A 481 -6.23 12.59 0.11
N LYS A 482 -5.60 11.96 -0.89
CA LYS A 482 -6.30 11.14 -1.90
C LYS A 482 -5.78 9.71 -1.96
N ALA A 483 -6.70 8.77 -1.79
CA ALA A 483 -6.47 7.35 -2.00
C ALA A 483 -6.02 7.06 -3.44
N MET A 484 -5.12 6.10 -3.63
CA MET A 484 -4.78 5.58 -4.95
C MET A 484 -5.93 4.71 -5.44
N PHE A 485 -6.60 5.11 -6.50
CA PHE A 485 -7.65 4.32 -7.12
C PHE A 485 -7.08 3.44 -8.23
N CYS A 486 -7.44 2.18 -8.34
CA CYS A 486 -7.18 1.39 -9.54
C CYS A 486 -8.35 0.45 -9.84
N THR A 487 -8.30 -0.22 -10.99
CA THR A 487 -9.29 -1.25 -11.34
C THR A 487 -8.63 -2.62 -11.31
N LEU A 488 -9.18 -3.52 -10.49
CA LEU A 488 -8.69 -4.87 -10.28
C LEU A 488 -9.52 -5.86 -11.09
N TYR A 489 -8.87 -6.80 -11.76
CA TYR A 489 -9.50 -7.80 -12.62
C TYR A 489 -9.08 -9.21 -12.21
N VAL A 490 -10.08 -10.08 -12.01
CA VAL A 490 -9.93 -11.53 -11.77
C VAL A 490 -10.21 -12.36 -13.03
N ILE A 491 -10.74 -11.73 -14.09
CA ILE A 491 -10.91 -12.26 -15.46
C ILE A 491 -10.58 -11.15 -16.49
N PRO A 492 -9.38 -11.14 -17.07
CA PRO A 492 -8.96 -10.14 -18.05
C PRO A 492 -9.70 -10.35 -19.37
N GLY A 493 -10.30 -9.30 -19.92
CA GLY A 493 -11.08 -9.34 -21.16
C GLY A 493 -12.59 -9.33 -20.95
N GLN A 494 -13.06 -9.56 -19.73
CA GLN A 494 -14.36 -9.04 -19.31
C GLN A 494 -14.13 -7.59 -18.86
N PRO A 495 -14.92 -6.60 -19.33
CA PRO A 495 -14.85 -5.27 -18.76
C PRO A 495 -15.00 -5.39 -17.23
N PRO A 496 -14.40 -4.47 -16.46
CA PRO A 496 -14.76 -4.41 -15.05
C PRO A 496 -16.27 -4.24 -15.01
N VAL A 497 -16.95 -4.81 -14.00
CA VAL A 497 -18.35 -4.47 -13.83
C VAL A 497 -18.33 -3.01 -13.39
N GLN A 498 -18.30 -2.11 -14.37
CA GLN A 498 -18.42 -0.70 -14.14
C GLN A 498 -19.87 -0.54 -13.76
N ALA A 499 -20.11 -0.35 -12.46
CA ALA A 499 -21.45 -0.29 -11.90
C ALA A 499 -22.30 0.72 -12.69
N VAL A 500 -21.71 1.86 -13.07
CA VAL A 500 -22.31 2.83 -13.98
C VAL A 500 -21.26 3.59 -14.81
N GLU A 501 -21.51 3.78 -16.11
CA GLU A 501 -20.83 4.75 -16.94
C GLU A 501 -21.65 6.05 -17.01
N LEU A 502 -21.19 7.11 -16.34
CA LEU A 502 -21.89 8.37 -16.26
C LEU A 502 -21.42 9.32 -17.39
N SER A 503 -22.34 9.80 -18.23
CA SER A 503 -22.03 10.78 -19.28
C SER A 503 -22.08 12.23 -18.78
N TYR A 504 -22.98 12.56 -17.86
CA TYR A 504 -22.96 13.83 -17.15
C TYR A 504 -23.66 13.76 -15.80
N PHE A 505 -23.26 14.63 -14.88
CA PHE A 505 -24.03 15.05 -13.71
C PHE A 505 -23.91 16.57 -13.58
N THR A 506 -25.06 17.25 -13.56
CA THR A 506 -25.11 18.72 -13.56
C THR A 506 -26.23 19.23 -12.66
N GLY A 507 -26.06 20.46 -12.19
CA GLY A 507 -26.99 21.17 -11.33
C GLY A 507 -27.30 22.56 -11.86
N MET A 508 -28.56 22.96 -11.81
CA MET A 508 -29.00 24.30 -12.22
C MET A 508 -30.17 24.78 -11.36
N ILE A 509 -30.51 26.07 -11.45
CA ILE A 509 -31.76 26.58 -10.90
C ILE A 509 -32.86 26.46 -11.96
N SER A 510 -33.97 25.81 -11.61
CA SER A 510 -35.19 25.70 -12.41
C SER A 510 -36.40 25.98 -11.52
N ASN A 511 -37.33 26.86 -11.95
CA ASN A 511 -38.46 27.32 -11.14
C ASN A 511 -38.06 27.79 -9.71
N HIS A 512 -36.93 28.51 -9.61
CA HIS A 512 -36.36 29.00 -8.34
C HIS A 512 -35.90 27.91 -7.37
N LYS A 513 -35.79 26.66 -7.81
CA LYS A 513 -35.30 25.54 -7.00
C LYS A 513 -34.10 24.87 -7.66
N PRO A 514 -33.16 24.30 -6.90
CA PRO A 514 -32.11 23.47 -7.46
C PRO A 514 -32.68 22.25 -8.17
N PHE A 515 -32.21 22.02 -9.38
CA PHE A 515 -32.56 20.90 -10.24
C PHE A 515 -31.27 20.20 -10.67
N LEU A 516 -31.18 18.93 -10.33
CA LEU A 516 -30.09 18.04 -10.68
C LEU A 516 -30.54 17.16 -11.85
N ALA A 517 -29.63 16.95 -12.80
CA ALA A 517 -29.83 16.02 -13.90
C ALA A 517 -28.55 15.21 -14.12
N TRP A 518 -28.71 13.92 -14.37
CA TRP A 518 -27.60 13.06 -14.77
C TRP A 518 -28.04 12.04 -15.80
N ARG A 519 -27.06 11.57 -16.56
CA ARG A 519 -27.25 10.55 -17.57
C ARG A 519 -26.16 9.50 -17.43
N THR A 520 -26.57 8.26 -17.57
CA THR A 520 -25.69 7.11 -17.68
C THR A 520 -25.71 6.62 -19.12
N GLU A 521 -24.59 6.13 -19.63
CA GLU A 521 -24.52 5.42 -20.92
C GLU A 521 -24.75 3.91 -20.74
N SER A 522 -24.39 3.39 -19.55
CA SER A 522 -24.68 2.02 -19.11
C SER A 522 -24.75 1.92 -17.59
N GLU A 523 -25.51 0.95 -17.09
CA GLU A 523 -25.66 0.59 -15.68
C GLU A 523 -25.57 -0.93 -15.50
N HIS A 524 -24.95 -1.37 -14.41
CA HIS A 524 -24.81 -2.76 -14.02
C HIS A 524 -25.01 -2.89 -12.52
N TYR A 525 -26.09 -3.54 -12.13
CA TYR A 525 -26.51 -3.71 -10.74
C TYR A 525 -26.72 -2.42 -9.94
N CYS A 526 -27.00 -1.28 -10.59
CA CYS A 526 -27.36 -0.04 -9.92
C CYS A 526 -28.72 -0.21 -9.20
N SER A 527 -28.69 -0.36 -7.88
CA SER A 527 -29.91 -0.48 -7.07
C SER A 527 -30.63 0.86 -7.01
N HIS A 528 -29.93 1.90 -6.59
CA HIS A 528 -30.48 3.25 -6.49
C HIS A 528 -29.38 4.31 -6.43
N TRP A 529 -29.78 5.55 -6.67
CA TRP A 529 -29.02 6.77 -6.54
C TRP A 529 -29.39 7.47 -5.23
N GLU A 530 -28.40 7.79 -4.41
CA GLU A 530 -28.53 8.67 -3.25
C GLU A 530 -28.14 10.10 -3.66
N ILE A 531 -29.00 11.07 -3.34
CA ILE A 531 -28.73 12.50 -3.54
C ILE A 531 -28.56 13.14 -2.18
N SER A 532 -27.41 13.76 -1.96
CA SER A 532 -27.08 14.39 -0.68
C SER A 532 -26.61 15.84 -0.89
N ARG A 533 -26.80 16.70 0.11
CA ARG A 533 -26.50 18.13 0.05
C ARG A 533 -25.80 18.66 1.30
N THR A 534 -24.90 19.62 1.12
CA THR A 534 -24.28 20.42 2.20
C THR A 534 -24.24 21.91 1.84
N LYS A 535 -24.07 22.79 2.86
CA LYS A 535 -23.80 24.24 2.68
C LYS A 535 -22.30 24.52 2.53
N ASP A 536 -21.44 23.60 2.99
CA ASP A 536 -19.99 23.68 2.90
C ASP A 536 -19.45 22.35 2.34
N SER A 537 -18.64 22.39 1.29
CA SER A 537 -18.09 21.19 0.63
C SER A 537 -17.23 20.31 1.55
N GLU A 538 -16.77 20.83 2.69
CA GLU A 538 -16.00 20.09 3.71
C GLU A 538 -16.86 19.56 4.88
N GLU A 539 -18.16 19.89 4.94
CA GLU A 539 -19.11 19.37 5.93
C GLU A 539 -19.81 18.06 5.49
N GLU A 540 -20.38 17.33 6.47
CA GLU A 540 -21.14 16.10 6.21
C GLU A 540 -22.38 16.35 5.34
N TYR A 541 -22.55 15.57 4.27
CA TYR A 541 -23.67 15.70 3.34
C TYR A 541 -24.95 15.10 3.92
N LYS A 542 -26.02 15.90 3.99
CA LYS A 542 -27.35 15.43 4.37
C LYS A 542 -28.03 14.71 3.20
N LEU A 543 -28.43 13.45 3.39
CA LEU A 543 -29.23 12.69 2.41
C LEU A 543 -30.59 13.36 2.19
N LEU A 544 -30.94 13.59 0.93
CA LEU A 544 -32.20 14.21 0.50
C LEU A 544 -33.17 13.19 -0.12
N ALA A 545 -32.67 12.33 -1.00
CA ALA A 545 -33.52 11.41 -1.76
C ALA A 545 -32.79 10.14 -2.18
N LYS A 546 -33.57 9.10 -2.46
CA LYS A 546 -33.16 7.85 -3.10
C LYS A 546 -33.96 7.66 -4.39
N ILE A 547 -33.29 7.55 -5.53
CA ILE A 547 -33.92 7.38 -6.85
C ILE A 547 -33.56 5.99 -7.39
N PRO A 548 -34.52 5.11 -7.69
CA PRO A 548 -34.22 3.78 -8.20
C PRO A 548 -33.32 3.81 -9.44
N GLY A 549 -32.30 2.95 -9.46
CA GLY A 549 -31.46 2.71 -10.63
C GLY A 549 -32.13 1.72 -11.58
N SER A 550 -31.55 1.50 -12.75
CA SER A 550 -32.10 0.55 -13.74
C SER A 550 -31.68 -0.91 -13.48
N LEU A 551 -31.00 -1.20 -12.36
CA LEU A 551 -30.25 -2.43 -12.12
C LEU A 551 -29.19 -2.60 -13.22
N THR A 552 -29.49 -3.38 -14.25
CA THR A 552 -28.57 -3.63 -15.36
C THR A 552 -29.20 -3.18 -16.67
N SER A 553 -28.58 -2.20 -17.31
CA SER A 553 -28.99 -1.62 -18.59
C SER A 553 -27.77 -1.26 -19.44
N ASN A 554 -27.77 -1.71 -20.70
CA ASN A 554 -26.78 -1.30 -21.71
C ASN A 554 -27.31 -0.17 -22.61
N GLN A 555 -28.36 0.52 -22.18
CA GLN A 555 -28.95 1.67 -22.87
C GLN A 555 -28.86 2.90 -21.98
N PRO A 556 -28.61 4.09 -22.55
CA PRO A 556 -28.49 5.29 -21.74
C PRO A 556 -29.75 5.55 -20.90
N GLN A 557 -29.57 5.85 -19.61
CA GLN A 557 -30.65 6.24 -18.71
C GLN A 557 -30.52 7.71 -18.34
N GLU A 558 -31.65 8.40 -18.21
CA GLU A 558 -31.69 9.80 -17.77
C GLU A 558 -32.50 9.91 -16.49
N TYR A 559 -31.93 10.66 -15.54
CA TYR A 559 -32.52 10.88 -14.24
C TYR A 559 -32.51 12.36 -13.90
N SER A 560 -33.42 12.75 -13.02
CA SER A 560 -33.44 14.10 -12.49
C SER A 560 -34.02 14.15 -11.08
N TYR A 561 -33.68 15.21 -10.37
CA TYR A 561 -34.18 15.49 -9.05
C TYR A 561 -34.32 16.99 -8.82
N ALA A 562 -35.45 17.42 -8.26
CA ALA A 562 -35.67 18.78 -7.82
C ALA A 562 -35.58 18.86 -6.29
N ASP A 563 -34.69 19.69 -5.76
CA ASP A 563 -34.62 19.93 -4.32
C ASP A 563 -35.65 20.97 -3.91
N GLU A 564 -36.74 20.50 -3.31
CA GLU A 564 -37.82 21.36 -2.82
C GLU A 564 -37.64 21.80 -1.36
N SER A 565 -36.62 21.30 -0.67
CA SER A 565 -36.46 21.48 0.77
C SER A 565 -35.80 22.79 1.17
N LEU A 566 -35.33 23.58 0.21
CA LEU A 566 -34.64 24.84 0.48
C LEU A 566 -35.62 25.98 0.78
N THR A 567 -35.39 26.64 1.91
CA THR A 567 -36.14 27.83 2.38
C THR A 567 -35.29 29.10 2.38
N GLU A 568 -33.98 28.99 2.15
CA GLU A 568 -33.01 30.08 2.24
C GLU A 568 -32.12 30.14 1.00
N GLY A 569 -31.81 31.35 0.53
CA GLY A 569 -30.78 31.56 -0.48
C GLY A 569 -29.38 31.24 0.05
N GLY A 570 -28.46 30.87 -0.83
CA GLY A 570 -27.11 30.44 -0.45
C GLY A 570 -26.44 29.59 -1.51
N SER A 571 -25.17 29.26 -1.29
CA SER A 571 -24.41 28.29 -2.07
C SER A 571 -24.64 26.89 -1.48
N TYR A 572 -24.95 25.91 -2.32
CA TYR A 572 -25.20 24.53 -1.90
C TYR A 572 -24.45 23.56 -2.80
N TYR A 573 -23.83 22.55 -2.20
CA TYR A 573 -23.10 21.50 -2.90
C TYR A 573 -23.92 20.21 -2.88
N TYR A 574 -24.09 19.59 -4.04
CA TYR A 574 -24.84 18.34 -4.19
C TYR A 574 -23.94 17.22 -4.66
N LEU A 575 -24.02 16.08 -3.98
CA LEU A 575 -23.32 14.85 -4.31
C LEU A 575 -24.34 13.81 -4.79
N LEU A 576 -24.07 13.20 -5.94
CA LEU A 576 -24.79 12.03 -6.44
C LEU A 576 -24.01 10.79 -6.02
N THR A 577 -24.64 9.77 -5.46
CA THR A 577 -23.97 8.52 -5.07
C THR A 577 -24.73 7.33 -5.63
N GLU A 578 -24.09 6.56 -6.49
CA GLU A 578 -24.61 5.26 -6.91
C GLU A 578 -24.53 4.27 -5.75
N VAL A 579 -25.57 3.45 -5.59
CA VAL A 579 -25.60 2.33 -4.65
C VAL A 579 -25.95 1.06 -5.41
N ASP A 580 -25.07 0.07 -5.36
CA ASP A 580 -25.29 -1.21 -6.06
C ASP A 580 -26.24 -2.14 -5.27
N VAL A 581 -26.65 -3.26 -5.87
CA VAL A 581 -27.50 -4.28 -5.20
C VAL A 581 -26.86 -4.91 -3.95
N ASN A 582 -25.55 -4.76 -3.75
CA ASN A 582 -24.81 -5.23 -2.58
C ASN A 582 -24.62 -4.14 -1.51
N GLY A 583 -25.03 -2.90 -1.80
CA GLY A 583 -24.88 -1.74 -0.92
C GLY A 583 -23.55 -1.00 -1.05
N GLU A 584 -22.71 -1.33 -2.05
CA GLU A 584 -21.49 -0.60 -2.37
C GLU A 584 -21.84 0.79 -2.93
N LYS A 585 -21.05 1.83 -2.59
CA LYS A 585 -21.38 3.22 -2.90
C LYS A 585 -20.32 3.91 -3.76
N THR A 586 -20.72 4.54 -4.85
CA THR A 586 -19.83 5.29 -5.76
C THR A 586 -20.28 6.75 -5.91
N PRO A 587 -19.53 7.74 -5.39
CA PRO A 587 -19.91 9.16 -5.47
C PRO A 587 -19.51 9.85 -6.79
N TYR A 588 -20.30 10.82 -7.22
CA TYR A 588 -20.13 11.68 -8.40
C TYR A 588 -20.46 13.14 -8.04
N GLY A 589 -19.54 14.07 -8.35
CA GLY A 589 -19.65 15.49 -8.01
C GLY A 589 -18.55 15.94 -7.01
N PRO A 590 -18.81 16.95 -6.16
CA PRO A 590 -20.07 17.68 -6.02
C PRO A 590 -20.33 18.67 -7.14
N VAL A 591 -21.61 18.98 -7.38
CA VAL A 591 -22.02 20.15 -8.21
C VAL A 591 -22.45 21.29 -7.30
N ASN A 592 -21.95 22.49 -7.57
CA ASN A 592 -22.31 23.69 -6.83
C ASN A 592 -23.51 24.40 -7.47
N ILE A 593 -24.51 24.75 -6.67
CA ILE A 593 -25.68 25.52 -7.10
C ILE A 593 -25.86 26.70 -6.15
N VAL A 594 -25.87 27.91 -6.72
CA VAL A 594 -26.13 29.16 -5.99
C VAL A 594 -27.60 29.54 -6.13
N VAL A 595 -28.31 29.62 -5.00
CA VAL A 595 -29.72 30.04 -4.91
C VAL A 595 -29.77 31.50 -4.49
N SER A 596 -30.14 32.40 -5.41
CA SER A 596 -30.46 33.80 -5.08
C SER A 596 -31.83 33.87 -4.39
N SER A 597 -32.00 34.81 -3.44
CA SER A 597 -33.15 34.90 -2.53
C SER A 597 -34.52 34.61 -3.18
N LEU A 598 -35.27 33.68 -2.59
CA LEU A 598 -36.59 33.18 -3.03
C LEU A 598 -37.68 34.26 -2.90
N VAL A 599 -37.69 35.25 -3.79
CA VAL A 599 -38.84 36.15 -3.97
C VAL A 599 -39.72 35.59 -5.08
N LYS A 600 -40.96 35.21 -4.72
CA LYS A 600 -42.02 34.75 -5.63
C LYS A 600 -42.29 35.77 -6.76
N ARG A 601 -41.82 35.44 -7.97
CA ARG A 601 -42.49 35.66 -9.26
C ARG A 601 -41.92 34.66 -10.25
N SER A 602 -42.73 33.84 -10.92
CA SER A 602 -42.30 33.14 -12.13
C SER A 602 -41.82 34.22 -13.10
N GLU A 603 -40.55 34.25 -13.47
CA GLU A 603 -40.04 35.22 -14.44
C GLU A 603 -40.16 34.66 -15.86
N LEU A 604 -40.17 35.54 -16.85
CA LEU A 604 -40.03 35.13 -18.23
C LEU A 604 -38.65 34.49 -18.40
N ALA A 605 -38.60 33.25 -18.88
CA ALA A 605 -37.35 32.55 -19.13
C ALA A 605 -37.39 31.86 -20.49
N LEU A 606 -36.31 31.95 -21.25
CA LEU A 606 -36.07 31.15 -22.45
C LEU A 606 -34.89 30.22 -22.14
N LEU A 607 -35.06 28.92 -22.29
CA LEU A 607 -34.00 27.91 -22.08
C LEU A 607 -33.16 27.74 -23.35
N PRO A 608 -31.93 27.18 -23.25
CA PRO A 608 -31.22 26.69 -24.43
C PRO A 608 -32.12 25.75 -25.25
N CYS A 609 -32.13 25.91 -26.57
CA CYS A 609 -32.81 24.98 -27.46
C CYS A 609 -32.11 23.62 -27.47
N TYR A 610 -32.86 22.54 -27.71
CA TYR A 610 -32.34 21.17 -27.78
C TYR A 610 -32.80 20.47 -29.05
N PRO A 611 -31.92 19.71 -29.73
CA PRO A 611 -30.47 19.64 -29.53
C PRO A 611 -29.76 20.95 -29.92
N ASN A 612 -28.58 21.22 -29.34
CA ASN A 612 -27.68 22.29 -29.76
C ASN A 612 -26.21 21.86 -29.50
N PRO A 613 -25.37 21.63 -30.53
CA PRO A 613 -25.66 21.84 -31.95
C PRO A 613 -26.76 20.92 -32.50
N SER A 614 -27.62 21.43 -33.39
CA SER A 614 -28.68 20.65 -34.03
C SER A 614 -28.30 20.21 -35.45
N ARG A 615 -28.76 19.01 -35.83
CA ARG A 615 -28.73 18.48 -37.20
C ARG A 615 -30.06 18.55 -37.94
N GLY A 616 -31.07 19.22 -37.37
CA GLY A 616 -32.41 19.26 -37.96
C GLY A 616 -33.44 19.83 -36.98
N GLU A 617 -34.31 18.97 -36.46
CA GLU A 617 -35.36 19.34 -35.50
C GLU A 617 -34.76 20.01 -34.25
N ILE A 618 -35.40 21.08 -33.79
CA ILE A 618 -34.97 21.90 -32.67
C ILE A 618 -36.20 22.15 -31.79
N THR A 619 -36.04 22.04 -30.49
CA THR A 619 -37.08 22.34 -29.50
C THR A 619 -36.71 23.58 -28.70
N PHE A 620 -37.59 24.57 -28.70
CA PHE A 620 -37.52 25.74 -27.83
C PHE A 620 -38.34 25.47 -26.57
N LYS A 621 -37.75 25.72 -25.40
CA LYS A 621 -38.44 25.64 -24.11
C LYS A 621 -38.41 26.99 -23.42
N TYR A 622 -39.54 27.44 -22.88
CA TYR A 622 -39.63 28.71 -22.17
C TYR A 622 -40.64 28.63 -21.03
N SER A 623 -40.57 29.58 -20.09
CA SER A 623 -41.52 29.71 -19.00
C SER A 623 -42.13 31.12 -18.98
N LEU A 624 -43.44 31.20 -18.74
CA LEU A 624 -44.16 32.47 -18.62
C LEU A 624 -44.56 32.80 -17.17
N PRO A 625 -44.47 34.08 -16.76
CA PRO A 625 -44.99 34.56 -15.48
C PRO A 625 -46.51 34.35 -15.34
N ALA A 626 -47.24 34.61 -16.42
CA ALA A 626 -48.67 34.53 -16.55
C ALA A 626 -49.00 34.20 -18.02
N GLU A 627 -50.22 33.75 -18.29
CA GLU A 627 -50.68 33.49 -19.66
C GLU A 627 -50.58 34.77 -20.51
N GLY A 628 -50.04 34.66 -21.72
CA GLY A 628 -49.85 35.81 -22.60
C GLY A 628 -49.35 35.45 -23.99
N ASN A 629 -49.25 36.45 -24.85
CA ASN A 629 -48.74 36.29 -26.21
C ASN A 629 -47.22 36.10 -26.19
N VAL A 630 -46.74 35.13 -26.98
CA VAL A 630 -45.33 34.81 -27.13
C VAL A 630 -44.95 34.78 -28.60
N ASN A 631 -43.88 35.50 -28.92
CA ASN A 631 -43.28 35.46 -30.24
C ASN A 631 -41.85 34.91 -30.16
N ILE A 632 -41.57 33.80 -30.84
CA ILE A 632 -40.23 33.21 -30.97
C ILE A 632 -39.78 33.34 -32.42
N LYS A 633 -38.71 34.12 -32.64
CA LYS A 633 -38.10 34.35 -33.95
C LYS A 633 -36.66 33.87 -33.99
N VAL A 634 -36.24 33.39 -35.15
CA VAL A 634 -34.87 33.00 -35.47
C VAL A 634 -34.29 34.00 -36.47
N PHE A 635 -33.04 34.38 -36.26
CA PHE A 635 -32.27 35.34 -37.05
C PHE A 635 -30.92 34.73 -37.44
N ASN A 636 -30.41 35.12 -38.60
CA ASN A 636 -29.02 34.86 -38.94
C ASN A 636 -28.07 35.84 -38.21
N ILE A 637 -26.75 35.66 -38.37
CA ILE A 637 -25.76 36.50 -37.69
C ILE A 637 -25.78 37.97 -38.14
N LEU A 638 -26.39 38.26 -39.30
CA LEU A 638 -26.60 39.62 -39.82
C LEU A 638 -27.86 40.28 -39.23
N GLY A 639 -28.59 39.58 -38.34
CA GLY A 639 -29.82 40.07 -37.73
C GLY A 639 -31.05 40.00 -38.63
N GLN A 640 -30.97 39.33 -39.79
CA GLN A 640 -32.11 39.13 -40.68
C GLN A 640 -33.00 38.00 -40.16
N GLU A 641 -34.32 38.21 -40.14
CA GLU A 641 -35.29 37.20 -39.70
C GLU A 641 -35.29 36.02 -40.70
N VAL A 642 -35.10 34.83 -40.15
CA VAL A 642 -35.05 33.55 -40.87
C VAL A 642 -36.39 32.83 -40.77
N ARG A 643 -36.98 32.81 -39.57
CA ARG A 643 -38.24 32.12 -39.25
C ARG A 643 -38.93 32.77 -38.07
N ASN A 644 -40.26 32.93 -38.15
CA ASN A 644 -41.11 33.11 -36.98
C ASN A 644 -41.65 31.73 -36.56
N VAL A 645 -41.06 31.17 -35.51
CA VAL A 645 -41.29 29.78 -35.08
C VAL A 645 -42.58 29.66 -34.27
N HIS A 646 -42.86 30.65 -33.43
CA HIS A 646 -44.06 30.68 -32.59
C HIS A 646 -44.60 32.11 -32.56
N ASN A 647 -45.90 32.27 -32.72
CA ASN A 647 -46.56 33.57 -32.60
C ASN A 647 -48.00 33.39 -32.12
N ASP A 648 -48.14 32.89 -30.89
CA ASP A 648 -49.44 32.57 -30.33
C ASP A 648 -49.48 32.86 -28.82
N ARG A 649 -50.69 32.81 -28.25
CA ARG A 649 -50.93 32.89 -26.81
C ARG A 649 -50.53 31.57 -26.15
N SER A 650 -49.89 31.64 -24.99
CA SER A 650 -49.37 30.46 -24.28
C SER A 650 -49.65 30.54 -22.78
N PRO A 651 -49.95 29.39 -22.12
CA PRO A 651 -50.29 29.34 -20.71
C PRO A 651 -49.12 29.75 -19.81
N ALA A 652 -49.45 30.18 -18.59
CA ALA A 652 -48.45 30.41 -17.54
C ALA A 652 -47.64 29.13 -17.25
N GLY A 653 -46.37 29.27 -16.88
CA GLY A 653 -45.48 28.13 -16.62
C GLY A 653 -44.74 27.64 -17.86
N ALA A 654 -44.29 26.38 -17.83
CA ALA A 654 -43.39 25.82 -18.82
C ALA A 654 -44.11 25.46 -20.14
N ASN A 655 -43.50 25.86 -21.26
CA ASN A 655 -44.01 25.68 -22.62
C ASN A 655 -42.92 25.12 -23.54
N ILE A 656 -43.33 24.34 -24.53
CA ILE A 656 -42.46 23.64 -25.47
C ILE A 656 -42.93 23.92 -26.89
N VAL A 657 -42.02 24.35 -27.77
CA VAL A 657 -42.28 24.63 -29.18
C VAL A 657 -41.27 23.89 -30.05
N PRO A 658 -41.68 22.89 -30.84
CA PRO A 658 -40.82 22.25 -31.83
C PRO A 658 -40.66 23.11 -33.09
N TRP A 659 -39.53 22.95 -33.77
CA TRP A 659 -39.21 23.58 -35.05
C TRP A 659 -38.40 22.62 -35.93
N ASP A 660 -38.67 22.60 -37.22
CA ASP A 660 -38.08 21.70 -38.20
C ASP A 660 -36.72 22.16 -38.77
N GLY A 661 -36.17 23.27 -38.26
CA GLY A 661 -34.89 23.82 -38.71
C GLY A 661 -34.93 24.45 -40.11
N LYS A 662 -36.12 24.80 -40.62
CA LYS A 662 -36.30 25.43 -41.95
C LYS A 662 -36.62 26.92 -41.86
N ASP A 663 -36.26 27.67 -42.90
CA ASP A 663 -36.61 29.08 -43.05
C ASP A 663 -38.09 29.31 -43.44
N ASN A 664 -38.50 30.57 -43.58
CA ASN A 664 -39.85 30.94 -44.03
C ASN A 664 -40.22 30.44 -45.44
N GLN A 665 -39.25 30.03 -46.27
CA GLN A 665 -39.46 29.46 -47.60
C GLN A 665 -39.39 27.92 -47.61
N GLY A 666 -39.31 27.29 -46.44
CA GLY A 666 -39.26 25.82 -46.30
C GLY A 666 -37.90 25.22 -46.66
N ARG A 667 -36.83 26.02 -46.73
CA ARG A 667 -35.48 25.54 -47.01
C ARG A 667 -34.74 25.24 -45.72
N ILE A 668 -33.96 24.15 -45.70
CA ILE A 668 -33.12 23.78 -44.56
C ILE A 668 -32.02 24.83 -44.37
N LEU A 669 -31.77 25.22 -43.12
CA LEU A 669 -30.73 26.18 -42.81
C LEU A 669 -29.31 25.62 -43.02
N PRO A 670 -28.37 26.42 -43.56
CA PRO A 670 -26.97 26.02 -43.68
C PRO A 670 -26.27 25.91 -42.31
N ASN A 671 -25.10 25.28 -42.29
CA ASN A 671 -24.28 25.19 -41.09
C ASN A 671 -23.89 26.59 -40.63
N GLY A 672 -24.04 26.88 -39.34
CA GLY A 672 -23.69 28.19 -38.81
C GLY A 672 -24.31 28.48 -37.45
N VAL A 673 -23.96 29.66 -36.93
CA VAL A 673 -24.52 30.20 -35.70
C VAL A 673 -25.73 31.07 -36.03
N TYR A 674 -26.84 30.79 -35.35
CA TYR A 674 -28.10 31.52 -35.44
C TYR A 674 -28.46 32.10 -34.08
N VAL A 675 -29.26 33.15 -34.10
CA VAL A 675 -29.76 33.83 -32.90
C VAL A 675 -31.27 33.63 -32.85
N TYR A 676 -31.81 33.21 -31.72
CA TYR A 676 -33.25 33.13 -31.52
C TYR A 676 -33.68 34.00 -30.36
N GLN A 677 -34.87 34.58 -30.49
CA GLN A 677 -35.40 35.58 -29.59
C GLN A 677 -36.82 35.21 -29.20
N LEU A 678 -37.11 35.27 -27.91
CA LEU A 678 -38.45 35.24 -27.37
C LEU A 678 -38.87 36.65 -26.95
N VAL A 679 -40.07 37.06 -27.33
CA VAL A 679 -40.73 38.29 -26.89
C VAL A 679 -42.07 37.96 -26.25
N SER A 680 -42.32 38.50 -25.06
CA SER A 680 -43.63 38.46 -24.40
C SER A 680 -43.85 39.76 -23.62
N GLY A 681 -44.92 40.50 -23.94
CA GLY A 681 -45.13 41.85 -23.43
C GLY A 681 -43.94 42.77 -23.75
N ASN A 682 -43.40 43.45 -22.73
CA ASN A 682 -42.24 44.34 -22.85
C ASN A 682 -40.89 43.62 -22.65
N GLN A 683 -40.89 42.30 -22.43
CA GLN A 683 -39.69 41.55 -22.14
C GLN A 683 -39.21 40.79 -23.38
N ARG A 684 -37.87 40.73 -23.52
CA ARG A 684 -37.18 40.11 -24.66
C ARG A 684 -35.98 39.33 -24.16
N ILE A 685 -35.90 38.07 -24.55
CA ILE A 685 -34.75 37.19 -24.23
C ILE A 685 -34.17 36.66 -25.52
N THR A 686 -32.86 36.79 -25.68
CA THR A 686 -32.14 36.37 -26.89
C THR A 686 -31.09 35.33 -26.54
N ARG A 687 -30.97 34.29 -27.35
CA ARG A 687 -29.97 33.23 -27.22
C ARG A 687 -29.42 32.85 -28.59
N LYS A 688 -28.36 32.04 -28.58
CA LYS A 688 -27.65 31.57 -29.77
C LYS A 688 -27.73 30.05 -29.87
N MET A 689 -27.76 29.53 -31.08
CA MET A 689 -27.76 28.11 -31.42
C MET A 689 -26.85 27.84 -32.61
N THR A 690 -26.33 26.62 -32.69
CA THR A 690 -25.49 26.16 -33.79
C THR A 690 -26.22 25.08 -34.57
N ILE A 691 -26.27 25.24 -35.89
CA ILE A 691 -26.77 24.22 -36.81
C ILE A 691 -25.56 23.58 -37.49
N LEU A 692 -25.48 22.25 -37.49
CA LEU A 692 -24.47 21.44 -38.15
C LEU A 692 -25.19 20.39 -39.02
N LYS A 693 -24.75 20.19 -40.25
CA LYS A 693 -25.21 19.08 -41.08
C LYS A 693 -24.54 17.78 -40.68
#